data_AF-A0A8C9XMA4-F1
#
_entry.id   AF-A0A8C9XMA4-F1
#
_cell.length_a   1.000
_cell.length_b   1.000
_cell.length_c   1.000
_cell.angle_alpha   90.00
_cell.angle_beta   90.00
_cell.angle_gamma   90.00
#
_symmetry.space_group_name_H-M   'P 1'
#
loop_
_entity.id
_entity.type
_entity.pdbx_description
1 polymer ?
#
loop_
_entity_poly.entity_id
_entity_poly.type
_entity_poly.pdbx_seq_one_letter_code
_entity_poly.pdbx_strand_id
1 'polypeptide(L)'
;MDQPEEEPEQIATWFSEEGLTLDSPKEAKLHLLWSALQRTRSCLSSVTWELDTQRSQHLAEMAEVRKSLEQIRIFTEHKDVLAQEIQDENDQLKEQLRRLISLQDAQISEVAKMLYQQGLTELIHSSPSEQVAYLLVERASLLEMSEDPNNLMGDGNTASPLGSEAQALNNSAHQAEARHLAGQASSMERKCSRLERDLEEGSRRLAMAHNEIRRLTDELESAHLTQRAYEPELQAAQQEVEQFRQEVQKLKKYDMVELRKAKELNDRLDLEIRALRSRVRTLDAEKSLMQQTSQAAELAQSNQTCRNLEEEITAQTRCFLEKNETVASLQREVERLQSALQEQQQQQLLTVQVQANQANELAKSQATEVTQSNEICRDLQSKLSAQSRCLLEESEIRSLKQQLDTSHNDLDKPIATTCSKENNLQDQKLWKQKEADLQHCENTHCHLKDDKELQTQLQLLQNKENTLRKECRHCQEAVKTLLTTQEECETLKKEICETLKCLDKERSKYHEMKEKHKAKLCRAKQKCDGETTLRDKKIKTLERELSFCSHSVAKEKELTISITAENDKLLVERRRLLQQLNEEEHNKKDSNLTASLSQCRVDFLEMENKKLRNKILNMSKQLAVLERALQNMQSFQFAEVPGTERKKTSNLMQVFKSLPVQTSSVMMPEPSEIQDLLDNTQSKQTAVTYYPHCFISGPLSRSAEMAYLNLTSAPGRSDHLTPPAALSSS
;
A
#
# COMPACT_ATOMS: atom_id res chain seq x y z
N MET A 1 -53.34 -9.84 -8.10
CA MET A 1 -52.88 -10.92 -8.99
C MET A 1 -53.84 -10.91 -10.17
N ASP A 2 -53.56 -10.08 -11.16
CA ASP A 2 -54.32 -9.99 -12.42
C ASP A 2 -53.32 -9.46 -13.45
N GLN A 3 -52.59 -10.36 -14.12
CA GLN A 3 -51.70 -10.00 -15.22
C GLN A 3 -51.52 -11.12 -16.29
N PRO A 4 -52.54 -11.92 -16.68
CA PRO A 4 -52.31 -12.95 -17.71
C PRO A 4 -52.38 -12.41 -19.15
N GLU A 5 -52.96 -11.23 -19.38
CA GLU A 5 -53.19 -10.71 -20.75
C GLU A 5 -52.02 -9.86 -21.30
N GLU A 6 -51.14 -9.32 -20.46
CA GLU A 6 -49.99 -8.52 -20.93
C GLU A 6 -48.82 -9.37 -21.45
N GLU A 7 -48.62 -10.58 -20.92
CA GLU A 7 -47.55 -11.49 -21.36
C GLU A 7 -47.66 -11.91 -22.84
N PRO A 8 -48.81 -12.35 -23.36
CA PRO A 8 -48.92 -12.76 -24.77
C PRO A 8 -48.76 -11.58 -25.74
N GLU A 9 -49.21 -10.38 -25.37
CA GLU A 9 -48.99 -9.16 -26.16
C GLU A 9 -47.51 -8.78 -26.18
N GLN A 10 -46.83 -8.81 -25.03
CA GLN A 10 -45.39 -8.55 -24.94
C GLN A 10 -44.56 -9.54 -25.77
N ILE A 11 -44.91 -10.84 -25.70
CA ILE A 11 -44.28 -11.89 -26.51
C ILE A 11 -44.57 -11.67 -28.01
N ALA A 12 -45.76 -11.22 -28.38
CA ALA A 12 -46.12 -10.90 -29.77
C ALA A 12 -45.35 -9.68 -30.31
N THR A 13 -45.16 -8.64 -29.50
CA THR A 13 -44.28 -7.51 -29.83
C THR A 13 -42.83 -7.95 -29.96
N TRP A 14 -42.32 -8.79 -29.05
CA TRP A 14 -40.94 -9.30 -29.11
C TRP A 14 -40.69 -10.15 -30.36
N PHE A 15 -41.66 -10.98 -30.76
CA PHE A 15 -41.59 -11.71 -32.03
C PHE A 15 -41.57 -10.80 -33.26
N SER A 16 -42.31 -9.69 -33.21
CA SER A 16 -42.35 -8.71 -34.29
C SER A 16 -41.02 -7.95 -34.41
N GLU A 17 -40.39 -7.64 -33.27
CA GLU A 17 -39.06 -7.01 -33.21
C GLU A 17 -37.96 -7.93 -33.75
N GLU A 18 -38.05 -9.24 -33.51
CA GLU A 18 -37.13 -10.24 -34.08
C GLU A 18 -37.51 -10.71 -35.49
N GLY A 19 -38.46 -10.03 -36.15
CA GLY A 19 -38.75 -10.17 -37.57
C GLY A 19 -39.68 -11.33 -37.97
N LEU A 20 -40.43 -11.90 -37.01
CA LEU A 20 -41.44 -12.94 -37.28
C LEU A 20 -42.86 -12.35 -37.34
N THR A 21 -43.60 -12.68 -38.40
CA THR A 21 -44.99 -12.24 -38.57
C THR A 21 -45.96 -13.01 -37.67
N LEU A 22 -47.07 -12.38 -37.27
CA LEU A 22 -48.13 -12.98 -36.43
C LEU A 22 -48.71 -14.28 -37.01
N ASP A 23 -48.65 -14.48 -38.33
CA ASP A 23 -49.13 -15.69 -39.03
C ASP A 23 -48.07 -16.81 -39.17
N SER A 24 -46.87 -16.64 -38.61
CA SER A 24 -45.82 -17.67 -38.70
C SER A 24 -46.19 -18.96 -37.95
N PRO A 25 -45.81 -20.14 -38.47
CA PRO A 25 -46.17 -21.43 -37.89
C PRO A 25 -45.66 -21.58 -36.45
N LYS A 26 -46.44 -22.28 -35.61
CA LYS A 26 -46.15 -22.43 -34.17
C LYS A 26 -44.76 -23.05 -33.92
N GLU A 27 -44.31 -23.98 -34.75
CA GLU A 27 -42.93 -24.52 -34.71
C GLU A 27 -41.85 -23.43 -34.82
N ALA A 28 -42.00 -22.45 -35.72
CA ALA A 28 -40.99 -21.41 -35.94
C ALA A 28 -40.91 -20.45 -34.74
N LYS A 29 -42.06 -20.09 -34.16
CA LYS A 29 -42.13 -19.28 -32.94
C LYS A 29 -41.52 -20.00 -31.73
N LEU A 30 -41.81 -21.29 -31.57
CA LEU A 30 -41.20 -22.13 -30.51
C LEU A 30 -39.69 -22.28 -30.68
N HIS A 31 -39.22 -22.46 -31.92
CA HIS A 31 -37.79 -22.57 -32.21
C HIS A 31 -37.04 -21.27 -31.89
N LEU A 32 -37.63 -20.10 -32.20
CA LEU A 32 -37.05 -18.81 -31.85
C LEU A 32 -37.00 -18.62 -30.33
N LEU A 33 -38.10 -18.88 -29.61
CA LEU A 33 -38.14 -18.79 -28.14
C LEU A 33 -37.13 -19.72 -27.48
N TRP A 34 -37.05 -20.97 -27.93
CA TRP A 34 -36.08 -21.94 -27.41
C TRP A 34 -34.65 -21.48 -27.67
N SER A 35 -34.35 -21.01 -28.88
CA SER A 35 -33.03 -20.48 -29.25
C SER A 35 -32.67 -19.23 -28.45
N ALA A 36 -33.64 -18.36 -28.15
CA ALA A 36 -33.45 -17.16 -27.33
C ALA A 36 -33.23 -17.54 -25.86
N LEU A 37 -34.03 -18.44 -25.30
CA LEU A 37 -33.86 -18.97 -23.95
C LEU A 37 -32.49 -19.64 -23.78
N GLN A 38 -32.03 -20.38 -24.78
CA GLN A 38 -30.73 -21.06 -24.73
C GLN A 38 -29.57 -20.06 -24.86
N ARG A 39 -29.73 -18.99 -25.64
CA ARG A 39 -28.79 -17.86 -25.71
C ARG A 39 -28.73 -17.10 -24.39
N THR A 40 -29.87 -16.75 -23.80
CA THR A 40 -29.92 -16.02 -22.52
C THR A 40 -29.40 -16.87 -21.38
N ARG A 41 -29.71 -18.17 -21.34
CA ARG A 41 -29.14 -19.11 -20.35
C ARG A 41 -27.62 -19.23 -20.47
N SER A 42 -27.10 -19.36 -21.70
CA SER A 42 -25.65 -19.38 -21.95
C SER A 42 -25.00 -18.06 -21.53
N CYS A 43 -25.59 -16.92 -21.89
CA CYS A 43 -25.12 -15.59 -21.49
C CYS A 43 -25.11 -15.44 -19.96
N LEU A 44 -26.20 -15.82 -19.29
CA LEU A 44 -26.31 -15.78 -17.82
C LEU A 44 -25.25 -16.67 -17.16
N SER A 45 -25.02 -17.88 -17.68
CA SER A 45 -23.96 -18.75 -17.15
C SER A 45 -22.56 -18.15 -17.32
N SER A 46 -22.29 -17.49 -18.46
CA SER A 46 -21.03 -16.80 -18.71
C SER A 46 -20.82 -15.64 -17.74
N VAL A 47 -21.84 -14.79 -17.57
CA VAL A 47 -21.80 -13.64 -16.65
C VAL A 47 -21.66 -14.11 -15.19
N THR A 48 -22.35 -15.19 -14.81
CA THR A 48 -22.24 -15.76 -13.46
C THR A 48 -20.84 -16.29 -13.19
N TRP A 49 -20.26 -17.02 -14.16
CA TRP A 49 -18.90 -17.53 -14.05
C TRP A 49 -17.86 -16.41 -13.99
N GLU A 50 -18.03 -15.35 -14.80
CA GLU A 50 -17.16 -14.18 -14.77
C GLU A 50 -17.26 -13.44 -13.43
N LEU A 51 -18.46 -13.29 -12.89
CA LEU A 51 -18.70 -12.67 -11.59
C LEU A 51 -18.10 -13.49 -10.43
N ASP A 52 -18.21 -14.82 -10.45
CA ASP A 52 -17.57 -15.69 -9.45
C ASP A 52 -16.04 -15.68 -9.58
N THR A 53 -15.51 -15.56 -10.79
CA THR A 53 -14.08 -15.38 -11.04
C THR A 53 -13.59 -14.06 -10.46
N GLN A 54 -14.30 -12.96 -10.71
CA GLN A 54 -13.99 -11.64 -10.14
C GLN A 54 -14.07 -11.65 -8.60
N ARG A 55 -15.08 -12.32 -8.02
CA ARG A 55 -15.18 -12.50 -6.56
C ARG A 55 -13.99 -13.26 -6.00
N SER A 56 -13.59 -14.35 -6.66
CA SER A 56 -12.45 -15.17 -6.25
C SER A 56 -11.14 -14.37 -6.33
N GLN A 57 -10.97 -13.58 -7.39
CA GLN A 57 -9.82 -12.69 -7.54
C GLN A 57 -9.79 -11.61 -6.46
N HIS A 58 -10.91 -10.94 -6.20
CA HIS A 58 -11.00 -9.95 -5.13
C HIS A 58 -10.69 -10.55 -3.75
N LEU A 59 -11.15 -11.77 -3.46
CA LEU A 59 -10.81 -12.46 -2.20
C LEU A 59 -9.31 -12.76 -2.09
N ALA A 60 -8.66 -13.16 -3.19
CA ALA A 60 -7.22 -13.40 -3.24
C ALA A 60 -6.43 -12.10 -3.03
N GLU A 61 -6.83 -11.01 -3.71
CA GLU A 61 -6.24 -9.68 -3.53
C GLU A 61 -6.40 -9.19 -2.08
N MET A 62 -7.58 -9.38 -1.47
CA MET A 62 -7.80 -9.05 -0.06
C MET A 62 -6.92 -9.88 0.90
N ALA A 63 -6.65 -11.15 0.57
CA ALA A 63 -5.74 -11.98 1.36
C ALA A 63 -4.29 -11.48 1.26
N GLU A 64 -3.86 -11.04 0.08
CA GLU A 64 -2.53 -10.47 -0.14
C GLU A 64 -2.36 -9.11 0.55
N VAL A 65 -3.39 -8.26 0.52
CA VAL A 65 -3.42 -7.00 1.29
C VAL A 65 -3.30 -7.30 2.79
N ARG A 66 -4.05 -8.26 3.33
CA ARG A 66 -3.93 -8.67 4.75
C ARG A 66 -2.53 -9.14 5.10
N LYS A 67 -1.91 -9.94 4.23
CA LYS A 67 -0.52 -10.40 4.42
C LYS A 67 0.47 -9.21 4.44
N SER A 68 0.28 -8.26 3.54
CA SER A 68 1.13 -7.05 3.46
C SER A 68 0.95 -6.16 4.70
N LEU A 69 -0.28 -6.00 5.19
CA LEU A 69 -0.57 -5.27 6.43
C LEU A 69 0.06 -5.94 7.65
N GLU A 70 0.05 -7.28 7.72
CA GLU A 70 0.70 -8.00 8.81
C GLU A 70 2.23 -7.83 8.77
N GLN A 71 2.83 -7.84 7.58
CA GLN A 71 4.26 -7.52 7.44
C GLN A 71 4.57 -6.10 7.92
N ILE A 72 3.77 -5.11 7.52
CA ILE A 72 3.92 -3.72 7.98
C ILE A 72 3.79 -3.64 9.51
N ARG A 73 2.84 -4.36 10.11
CA ARG A 73 2.66 -4.43 11.56
C ARG A 73 3.93 -4.95 12.25
N ILE A 74 4.47 -6.07 11.78
CA ILE A 74 5.70 -6.67 12.31
C ILE A 74 6.88 -5.70 12.18
N PHE A 75 7.07 -5.06 11.03
CA PHE A 75 8.16 -4.08 10.85
C PHE A 75 8.00 -2.86 11.75
N THR A 76 6.76 -2.41 11.97
CA THR A 76 6.49 -1.29 12.87
C THR A 76 6.84 -1.65 14.31
N GLU A 77 6.45 -2.85 14.77
CA GLU A 77 6.79 -3.36 16.10
C GLU A 77 8.31 -3.47 16.30
N HIS A 78 9.05 -4.00 15.32
CA HIS A 78 10.52 -4.05 15.39
C HIS A 78 11.16 -2.65 15.44
N LYS A 79 10.64 -1.71 14.65
CA LYS A 79 11.12 -0.33 14.65
C LYS A 79 10.90 0.34 16.00
N ASP A 80 9.76 0.08 16.65
CA ASP A 80 9.44 0.65 17.96
C ASP A 80 10.33 0.05 19.07
N VAL A 81 10.62 -1.26 19.01
CA VAL A 81 11.60 -1.91 19.91
C VAL A 81 12.99 -1.29 19.75
N LEU A 82 13.48 -1.13 18.51
CA LEU A 82 14.78 -0.53 18.25
C LEU A 82 14.84 0.93 18.73
N ALA A 83 13.75 1.69 18.53
CA ALA A 83 13.66 3.06 19.02
C ALA A 83 13.74 3.12 20.56
N GLN A 84 13.12 2.15 21.25
CA GLN A 84 13.21 2.03 22.70
C GLN A 84 14.63 1.67 23.16
N GLU A 85 15.31 0.73 22.49
CA GLU A 85 16.71 0.38 22.80
C GLU A 85 17.65 1.59 22.67
N ILE A 86 17.50 2.37 21.58
CA ILE A 86 18.28 3.60 21.38
C ILE A 86 17.98 4.62 22.48
N GLN A 87 16.73 4.75 22.91
CA GLN A 87 16.34 5.65 23.99
C GLN A 87 16.96 5.23 25.33
N ASP A 88 16.93 3.94 25.64
CA ASP A 88 17.50 3.37 26.87
C ASP A 88 19.03 3.56 26.91
N GLU A 89 19.73 3.31 25.80
CA GLU A 89 21.16 3.58 25.67
C GLU A 89 21.47 5.07 25.86
N ASN A 90 20.67 5.96 25.27
CA ASN A 90 20.85 7.40 25.41
C ASN A 90 20.69 7.84 26.87
N ASP A 91 19.70 7.29 27.57
CA ASP A 91 19.47 7.59 28.98
C ASP A 91 20.56 7.01 29.89
N GLN A 92 21.11 5.84 29.55
CA GLN A 92 22.31 5.30 30.20
C GLN A 92 23.53 6.21 30.01
N LEU A 93 23.77 6.71 28.79
CA LEU A 93 24.87 7.62 28.49
C LEU A 93 24.71 8.95 29.23
N LYS A 94 23.49 9.50 29.31
CA LYS A 94 23.20 10.70 30.12
C LYS A 94 23.48 10.48 31.60
N GLU A 95 23.17 9.30 32.13
CA GLU A 95 23.46 8.95 33.51
C GLU A 95 24.98 8.82 33.75
N GLN A 96 25.72 8.19 32.83
CA GLN A 96 27.17 8.15 32.89
C GLN A 96 27.81 9.55 32.85
N LEU A 97 27.31 10.42 31.97
CA LEU A 97 27.78 11.81 31.89
C LEU A 97 27.51 12.57 33.20
N ARG A 98 26.32 12.42 33.79
CA ARG A 98 25.99 13.02 35.09
C ARG A 98 26.92 12.54 36.21
N ARG A 99 27.28 11.26 36.22
CA ARG A 99 28.25 10.72 37.18
C ARG A 99 29.64 11.31 36.99
N LEU A 100 30.10 11.45 35.75
CA LEU A 100 31.39 12.08 35.44
C LEU A 100 31.42 13.55 35.88
N ILE A 101 30.37 14.31 35.61
CA ILE A 101 30.24 15.71 36.05
C ILE A 101 30.27 15.77 37.59
N SER A 102 29.50 14.93 38.28
CA SER A 102 29.50 14.90 39.75
C SER A 102 30.86 14.54 40.33
N LEU A 103 31.61 13.63 39.69
CA LEU A 103 32.97 13.28 40.10
C LEU A 103 33.93 14.45 39.89
N GLN A 104 33.82 15.13 38.74
CA GLN A 104 34.61 16.30 38.42
C GLN A 104 34.33 17.44 39.41
N ASP A 105 33.07 17.71 39.74
CA ASP A 105 32.67 18.73 40.72
C ASP A 105 33.20 18.41 42.12
N ALA A 106 33.18 17.13 42.52
CA ALA A 106 33.77 16.69 43.79
C ALA A 106 35.28 16.94 43.82
N GLN A 107 36.00 16.60 42.74
CA GLN A 107 37.44 16.86 42.61
C GLN A 107 37.75 18.37 42.62
N ILE A 108 36.99 19.18 41.88
CA ILE A 108 37.13 20.64 41.87
C ILE A 108 36.88 21.20 43.28
N SER A 109 35.86 20.70 43.98
CA SER A 109 35.57 21.12 45.37
C SER A 109 36.71 20.78 46.32
N GLU A 110 37.34 19.61 46.16
CA GLU A 110 38.49 19.20 46.96
C GLU A 110 39.72 20.08 46.68
N VAL A 111 40.06 20.31 45.41
CA VAL A 111 41.15 21.22 45.01
C VAL A 111 40.89 22.64 45.52
N ALA A 112 39.66 23.14 45.41
CA ALA A 112 39.28 24.44 45.95
C ALA A 112 39.48 24.53 47.47
N LYS A 113 39.14 23.47 48.22
CA LYS A 113 39.42 23.40 49.67
C LYS A 113 40.92 23.42 49.95
N MET A 114 41.74 22.70 49.17
CA MET A 114 43.19 22.70 49.32
C MET A 114 43.78 24.09 49.05
N LEU A 115 43.38 24.75 47.95
CA LEU A 115 43.81 26.11 47.62
C LEU A 115 43.40 27.11 48.70
N TYR A 116 42.18 26.99 49.22
CA TYR A 116 41.69 27.82 50.33
C TYR A 116 42.54 27.64 51.60
N GLN A 117 42.87 26.40 51.97
CA GLN A 117 43.71 26.10 53.15
C GLN A 117 45.15 26.65 53.01
N GLN A 118 45.67 26.74 51.78
CA GLN A 118 46.99 27.30 51.49
C GLN A 118 46.96 28.83 51.28
N GLY A 119 45.81 29.50 51.44
CA GLY A 119 45.68 30.94 51.24
C GLY A 119 45.67 31.41 49.78
N LEU A 120 45.55 30.49 48.82
CA LEU A 120 45.51 30.76 47.37
C LEU A 120 44.06 30.93 46.87
N THR A 121 43.28 31.77 47.53
CA THR A 121 41.84 31.90 47.27
C THR A 121 41.51 32.50 45.90
N GLU A 122 42.37 33.36 45.36
CA GLU A 122 42.21 33.97 44.04
C GLU A 122 42.26 32.94 42.90
N LEU A 123 42.97 31.83 43.12
CA LEU A 123 43.17 30.76 42.13
C LEU A 123 41.97 29.80 42.05
N ILE A 124 41.07 29.78 43.05
CA ILE A 124 39.90 28.88 43.10
C ILE A 124 38.95 29.08 41.92
N HIS A 125 38.82 30.32 41.44
CA HIS A 125 37.94 30.67 40.31
C HIS A 125 38.63 30.53 38.95
N SER A 126 39.92 30.20 38.92
CA SER A 126 40.71 30.01 37.70
C SER A 126 40.46 28.63 37.09
N SER A 127 40.69 28.48 35.78
CA SER A 127 40.55 27.17 35.12
C SER A 127 41.56 26.14 35.67
N PRO A 128 41.29 24.82 35.67
CA PRO A 128 42.26 23.83 36.17
C PRO A 128 43.64 23.92 35.50
N SER A 129 43.69 24.26 34.21
CA SER A 129 44.94 24.50 33.48
C SER A 129 45.71 25.72 33.99
N GLU A 130 45.00 26.79 34.36
CA GLU A 130 45.56 28.02 34.90
C GLU A 130 46.01 27.83 36.36
N GLN A 131 45.24 27.08 37.15
CA GLN A 131 45.64 26.64 38.48
C GLN A 131 46.96 25.86 38.43
N VAL A 132 47.09 24.91 37.50
CA VAL A 132 48.33 24.13 37.30
C VAL A 132 49.48 25.02 36.81
N ALA A 133 49.24 25.92 35.86
CA ALA A 133 50.26 26.83 35.36
C ALA A 133 50.83 27.73 36.45
N TYR A 134 49.96 28.32 37.28
CA TYR A 134 50.36 29.14 38.42
C TYR A 134 51.21 28.35 39.42
N LEU A 135 50.76 27.15 39.80
CA LEU A 135 51.50 26.28 40.74
C LEU A 135 52.86 25.83 40.19
N LEU A 136 52.98 25.61 38.87
CA LEU A 136 54.24 25.27 38.23
C LEU A 136 55.23 26.45 38.22
N VAL A 137 54.74 27.67 37.96
CA VAL A 137 55.56 28.89 38.01
C VAL A 137 56.02 29.16 39.44
N GLU A 138 55.12 29.07 40.42
CA GLU A 138 55.46 29.26 41.83
C GLU A 138 56.50 28.24 42.31
N ARG A 139 56.35 26.96 41.90
CA ARG A 139 57.32 25.91 42.19
C ARG A 139 58.69 26.21 41.56
N ALA A 140 58.73 26.75 40.34
CA ALA A 140 59.98 27.14 39.68
C ALA A 140 60.68 28.29 40.42
N SER A 141 59.92 29.32 40.82
CA SER A 141 60.42 30.46 41.62
C SER A 141 60.98 30.00 42.97
N LEU A 142 60.30 29.08 43.66
CA LEU A 142 60.79 28.53 44.93
C LEU A 142 62.03 27.66 44.77
N LEU A 143 62.15 26.93 43.65
CA LEU A 143 63.36 26.17 43.33
C LEU A 143 64.54 27.09 43.04
N GLU A 144 64.33 28.17 42.29
CA GLU A 144 65.34 29.19 42.00
C GLU A 144 65.79 29.95 43.26
N MET A 145 64.91 30.12 44.26
CA MET A 145 65.27 30.68 45.58
C MET A 145 65.95 29.67 46.52
N SER A 146 65.92 28.37 46.21
CA SER A 146 66.54 27.31 47.04
C SER A 146 67.96 26.93 46.58
N GLU A 147 68.41 27.44 45.44
CA GLU A 147 69.81 27.34 45.01
C GLU A 147 70.64 28.41 45.76
N ASP A 148 71.48 27.96 46.69
CA ASP A 148 72.44 28.80 47.41
C ASP A 148 73.32 29.62 46.42
N PRO A 149 73.31 30.97 46.47
CA PRO A 149 74.13 31.79 45.58
C PRO A 149 75.62 31.84 45.99
N ASN A 150 76.06 30.97 46.90
CA ASN A 150 77.45 30.91 47.37
C ASN A 150 78.16 29.65 46.86
N ASN A 151 78.40 29.55 45.55
CA ASN A 151 79.48 28.70 45.01
C ASN A 151 79.89 29.08 43.56
N LEU A 152 79.84 30.38 43.23
CA LEU A 152 80.36 30.92 41.98
C LEU A 152 81.29 32.10 42.27
N MET A 153 82.50 31.82 42.76
CA MET A 153 83.72 32.61 42.50
C MET A 153 84.92 31.89 43.12
N GLY A 154 85.83 31.43 42.28
CA GLY A 154 87.07 30.75 42.69
C GLY A 154 88.09 30.85 41.56
N ASP A 155 88.52 32.08 41.34
CA ASP A 155 89.41 32.55 40.28
C ASP A 155 90.78 31.85 40.31
N GLY A 156 91.31 31.64 39.11
CA GLY A 156 92.65 31.15 38.88
C GLY A 156 93.67 32.28 38.95
N ASN A 157 94.87 31.93 39.39
CA ASN A 157 96.13 32.68 39.29
C ASN A 157 96.22 34.01 40.06
N THR A 158 97.13 34.04 41.04
CA THR A 158 98.16 35.09 41.08
C THR A 158 99.36 34.69 41.95
N ALA A 159 100.52 35.09 41.44
CA ALA A 159 101.84 34.91 42.00
C ALA A 159 102.04 35.68 43.32
N SER A 160 103.09 35.29 44.05
CA SER A 160 103.68 35.98 45.21
C SER A 160 103.81 37.50 45.04
N PRO A 161 103.88 38.27 46.16
CA PRO A 161 105.22 38.68 46.63
C PRO A 161 105.39 38.85 48.16
N LEU A 162 106.69 38.92 48.51
CA LEU A 162 107.37 39.23 49.78
C LEU A 162 106.67 40.09 50.84
N GLY A 163 106.99 39.79 52.11
CA GLY A 163 106.96 40.73 53.24
C GLY A 163 107.44 40.09 54.54
N SER A 164 108.63 40.45 54.99
CA SER A 164 109.39 39.93 56.14
C SER A 164 108.80 40.22 57.52
N GLU A 165 108.99 39.30 58.48
CA GLU A 165 109.36 39.67 59.85
C GLU A 165 110.17 38.52 60.51
N ALA A 166 111.37 38.88 60.99
CA ALA A 166 112.22 38.10 61.88
C ALA A 166 111.59 38.13 63.30
N GLN A 167 111.86 37.27 64.28
CA GLN A 167 113.09 36.58 64.68
C GLN A 167 112.76 35.70 65.90
N ALA A 168 113.57 34.66 66.14
CA ALA A 168 113.99 34.12 67.45
C ALA A 168 113.74 32.61 67.67
N LEU A 169 114.88 31.90 67.74
CA LEU A 169 115.16 30.70 68.57
C LEU A 169 114.57 29.36 68.05
N ASN A 170 115.25 28.22 67.99
CA ASN A 170 116.61 27.80 68.30
C ASN A 170 116.71 26.33 67.81
N ASN A 171 117.88 25.93 67.29
CA ASN A 171 118.44 24.56 67.28
C ASN A 171 117.57 23.35 66.88
N SER A 172 117.81 22.83 65.67
CA SER A 172 118.10 21.41 65.33
C SER A 172 117.63 21.03 63.91
N ALA A 173 118.26 21.66 62.91
CA ALA A 173 118.22 21.13 61.54
C ALA A 173 119.04 19.83 61.47
N HIS A 174 118.58 18.91 60.60
CA HIS A 174 119.15 17.59 60.25
C HIS A 174 118.44 16.32 60.76
N GLN A 175 117.21 16.41 61.27
CA GLN A 175 116.34 15.22 61.40
C GLN A 175 114.88 15.40 60.96
N ALA A 176 114.54 16.53 60.33
CA ALA A 176 113.19 16.85 59.85
C ALA A 176 113.04 16.90 58.30
N GLU A 177 114.11 17.15 57.55
CA GLU A 177 114.04 17.28 56.07
C GLU A 177 113.73 15.95 55.36
N ALA A 178 114.20 14.81 55.90
CA ALA A 178 113.88 13.49 55.34
C ALA A 178 112.41 13.08 55.56
N ARG A 179 111.74 13.61 56.60
CA ARG A 179 110.31 13.32 56.88
C ARG A 179 109.38 14.28 56.14
N HIS A 180 109.79 15.54 55.91
CA HIS A 180 108.99 16.53 55.18
C HIS A 180 108.98 16.27 53.66
N LEU A 181 110.09 15.81 53.08
CA LEU A 181 110.17 15.41 51.66
C LEU A 181 109.39 14.12 51.37
N ALA A 182 109.42 13.13 52.27
CA ALA A 182 108.61 11.91 52.16
C ALA A 182 107.10 12.18 52.33
N GLY A 183 106.72 13.13 53.19
CA GLY A 183 105.33 13.59 53.35
C GLY A 183 104.81 14.38 52.14
N GLN A 184 105.65 15.20 51.51
CA GLN A 184 105.30 15.91 50.26
C GLN A 184 105.21 14.97 49.06
N ALA A 185 106.13 14.01 48.92
CA ALA A 185 106.09 13.01 47.85
C ALA A 185 104.82 12.14 47.94
N SER A 186 104.48 11.64 49.14
CA SER A 186 103.24 10.87 49.36
C SER A 186 101.96 11.71 49.25
N SER A 187 102.00 13.02 49.53
CA SER A 187 100.88 13.93 49.28
C SER A 187 100.66 14.18 47.79
N MET A 188 101.74 14.38 47.03
CA MET A 188 101.70 14.56 45.59
C MET A 188 101.26 13.29 44.85
N GLU A 189 101.74 12.13 45.26
CA GLU A 189 101.32 10.83 44.73
C GLU A 189 99.81 10.61 44.92
N ARG A 190 99.27 10.93 46.10
CA ARG A 190 97.80 10.90 46.33
C ARG A 190 97.01 11.93 45.53
N LYS A 191 97.63 13.03 45.09
CA LYS A 191 97.00 14.00 44.17
C LYS A 191 97.04 13.46 42.73
N CYS A 192 98.15 12.89 42.29
CA CYS A 192 98.25 12.21 41.00
C CYS A 192 97.23 11.09 40.87
N SER A 193 97.11 10.19 41.86
CA SER A 193 96.11 9.10 41.84
C SER A 193 94.65 9.56 42.00
N ARG A 194 94.39 10.82 42.37
CA ARG A 194 93.03 11.41 42.32
C ARG A 194 92.76 11.92 40.92
N LEU A 195 93.69 12.69 40.36
CA LEU A 195 93.58 13.21 39.00
C LEU A 195 93.50 12.11 37.94
N GLU A 196 94.24 11.00 38.12
CA GLU A 196 94.15 9.82 37.27
C GLU A 196 92.74 9.20 37.31
N ARG A 197 92.15 9.06 38.50
CA ARG A 197 90.77 8.59 38.65
C ARG A 197 89.74 9.54 38.05
N ASP A 198 89.93 10.84 38.23
CA ASP A 198 89.03 11.85 37.67
C ASP A 198 89.13 11.87 36.14
N LEU A 199 90.33 11.67 35.58
CA LEU A 199 90.55 11.54 34.15
C LEU A 199 89.97 10.23 33.59
N GLU A 200 90.10 9.12 34.31
CA GLU A 200 89.50 7.83 33.95
C GLU A 200 87.96 7.90 34.00
N GLU A 201 87.40 8.53 35.03
CA GLU A 201 85.97 8.77 35.17
C GLU A 201 85.46 9.73 34.09
N GLY A 202 86.20 10.81 33.79
CA GLY A 202 85.91 11.71 32.69
C GLY A 202 85.92 10.99 31.33
N SER A 203 86.91 10.13 31.11
CA SER A 203 87.01 9.30 29.89
C SER A 203 85.85 8.31 29.77
N ARG A 204 85.43 7.70 30.88
CA ARG A 204 84.28 6.80 30.94
C ARG A 204 82.97 7.53 30.62
N ARG A 205 82.75 8.70 31.22
CA ARG A 205 81.56 9.54 30.95
C ARG A 205 81.51 10.00 29.50
N LEU A 206 82.65 10.41 28.94
CA LEU A 206 82.75 10.80 27.53
C LEU A 206 82.42 9.62 26.60
N ALA A 207 82.93 8.42 26.90
CA ALA A 207 82.61 7.22 26.14
C ALA A 207 81.11 6.86 26.20
N MET A 208 80.48 6.99 27.37
CA MET A 208 79.03 6.80 27.51
C MET A 208 78.23 7.84 26.71
N ALA A 209 78.62 9.12 26.77
CA ALA A 209 77.98 10.17 25.99
C ALA A 209 78.10 9.92 24.48
N HIS A 210 79.27 9.49 24.00
CA HIS A 210 79.45 9.12 22.58
C HIS A 210 78.60 7.92 22.17
N ASN A 211 78.45 6.92 23.06
CA ASN A 211 77.58 5.78 22.81
C ASN A 211 76.10 6.20 22.77
N GLU A 212 75.67 7.10 23.66
CA GLU A 212 74.29 7.60 23.67
C GLU A 212 73.98 8.47 22.46
N ILE A 213 74.90 9.34 22.03
CA ILE A 213 74.76 10.11 20.79
C ILE A 213 74.59 9.16 19.59
N ARG A 214 75.39 8.09 19.51
CA ARG A 214 75.26 7.09 18.45
C ARG A 214 73.90 6.40 18.49
N ARG A 215 73.47 5.93 19.67
CA ARG A 215 72.18 5.28 19.85
C ARG A 215 71.01 6.17 19.43
N LEU A 216 71.02 7.44 19.83
CA LEU A 216 69.99 8.43 19.45
C LEU A 216 70.04 8.75 17.95
N THR A 217 71.22 8.75 17.34
CA THR A 217 71.38 8.95 15.90
C THR A 217 70.78 7.77 15.13
N ASP A 218 71.07 6.54 15.54
CA ASP A 218 70.52 5.33 14.94
C ASP A 218 68.98 5.26 15.10
N GLU A 219 68.45 5.68 16.25
CA GLU A 219 67.01 5.75 16.52
C GLU A 219 66.32 6.81 15.64
N LEU A 220 66.95 7.97 15.45
CA LEU A 220 66.45 9.03 14.56
C LEU A 220 66.46 8.59 13.09
N GLU A 221 67.54 7.94 12.64
CA GLU A 221 67.62 7.39 11.28
C GLU A 221 66.57 6.30 11.05
N SER A 222 66.33 5.42 12.03
CA SER A 222 65.27 4.41 11.99
C SER A 222 63.88 5.04 11.89
N ALA A 223 63.61 6.11 12.66
CA ALA A 223 62.36 6.85 12.60
C ALA A 223 62.17 7.52 11.21
N HIS A 224 63.22 8.12 10.64
CA HIS A 224 63.17 8.70 9.30
C HIS A 224 62.96 7.65 8.21
N LEU A 225 63.60 6.48 8.30
CA LEU A 225 63.38 5.38 7.37
C LEU A 225 61.94 4.88 7.44
N THR A 226 61.39 4.77 8.65
CA THR A 226 59.99 4.39 8.87
C THR A 226 59.04 5.44 8.28
N GLN A 227 59.27 6.72 8.53
CA GLN A 227 58.47 7.80 7.93
C GLN A 227 58.52 7.75 6.39
N ARG A 228 59.71 7.59 5.82
CA ARG A 228 59.90 7.52 4.36
C ARG A 228 59.24 6.29 3.75
N ALA A 229 59.12 5.20 4.49
CA ALA A 229 58.45 3.99 4.05
C ALA A 229 56.93 4.17 3.94
N TYR A 230 56.31 5.00 4.80
CA TYR A 230 54.85 5.22 4.81
C TYR A 230 54.38 6.51 4.11
N GLU A 231 55.31 7.41 3.78
CA GLU A 231 55.01 8.66 3.06
C GLU A 231 54.27 8.42 1.71
N PRO A 232 54.64 7.42 0.88
CA PRO A 232 53.94 7.17 -0.38
C PRO A 232 52.48 6.75 -0.19
N GLU A 233 52.20 5.88 0.79
CA GLU A 233 50.84 5.43 1.12
C GLU A 233 50.00 6.60 1.66
N LEU A 234 50.60 7.46 2.49
CA LEU A 234 49.92 8.66 2.98
C LEU A 234 49.61 9.61 1.82
N GLN A 235 50.53 9.82 0.90
CA GLN A 235 50.31 10.67 -0.28
C GLN A 235 49.26 10.10 -1.23
N ALA A 236 49.26 8.77 -1.43
CA ALA A 236 48.24 8.08 -2.22
C ALA A 236 46.85 8.24 -1.57
N ALA A 237 46.74 8.04 -0.26
CA ALA A 237 45.50 8.25 0.49
C ALA A 237 45.01 9.72 0.40
N GLN A 238 45.91 10.69 0.47
CA GLN A 238 45.57 12.11 0.30
C GLN A 238 45.01 12.40 -1.11
N GLN A 239 45.60 11.81 -2.15
CA GLN A 239 45.09 11.96 -3.53
C GLN A 239 43.72 11.31 -3.70
N GLU A 240 43.49 10.15 -3.09
CA GLU A 240 42.20 9.46 -3.12
C GLU A 240 41.10 10.29 -2.43
N VAL A 241 41.40 10.88 -1.27
CA VAL A 241 40.49 11.79 -0.57
C VAL A 241 40.15 13.00 -1.45
N GLU A 242 41.11 13.58 -2.17
CA GLU A 242 40.85 14.71 -3.05
C GLU A 242 40.00 14.31 -4.26
N GLN A 243 40.19 13.11 -4.81
CA GLN A 243 39.32 12.56 -5.85
C GLN A 243 37.89 12.35 -5.33
N PHE A 244 37.72 11.78 -4.14
CA PHE A 244 36.41 11.62 -3.53
C PHE A 244 35.74 12.98 -3.25
N ARG A 245 36.49 14.00 -2.82
CA ARG A 245 35.95 15.36 -2.65
C ARG A 245 35.39 15.91 -3.95
N GLN A 246 36.10 15.74 -5.06
CA GLN A 246 35.64 16.17 -6.37
C GLN A 246 34.39 15.40 -6.82
N GLU A 247 34.36 14.08 -6.61
CA GLU A 247 33.21 13.26 -7.00
C GLU A 247 31.97 13.58 -6.17
N VAL A 248 32.12 13.78 -4.86
CA VAL A 248 31.06 14.28 -3.98
C VAL A 248 30.56 15.65 -4.45
N GLN A 249 31.45 16.53 -4.91
CA GLN A 249 31.04 17.84 -5.43
C GLN A 249 30.26 17.71 -6.76
N LYS A 250 30.63 16.76 -7.63
CA LYS A 250 29.86 16.46 -8.86
C LYS A 250 28.50 15.89 -8.52
N LEU A 251 28.42 14.90 -7.64
CA LEU A 251 27.16 14.30 -7.19
C LEU A 251 26.24 15.35 -6.57
N LYS A 252 26.76 16.22 -5.68
CA LYS A 252 25.99 17.34 -5.12
C LYS A 252 25.41 18.27 -6.21
N LYS A 253 26.13 18.51 -7.31
CA LYS A 253 25.61 19.31 -8.43
C LYS A 253 24.48 18.59 -9.16
N TYR A 254 24.63 17.29 -9.41
CA TYR A 254 23.58 16.48 -10.04
C TYR A 254 22.33 16.40 -9.16
N ASP A 255 22.48 16.05 -7.89
CA ASP A 255 21.37 15.98 -6.91
C ASP A 255 20.63 17.32 -6.81
N MET A 256 21.36 18.43 -6.80
CA MET A 256 20.76 19.76 -6.76
C MET A 256 19.97 20.08 -8.05
N VAL A 257 20.40 19.59 -9.21
CA VAL A 257 19.65 19.73 -10.47
C VAL A 257 18.41 18.84 -10.48
N GLU A 258 18.51 17.60 -10.04
CA GLU A 258 17.36 16.69 -9.93
C GLU A 258 16.33 17.20 -8.92
N LEU A 259 16.79 17.71 -7.77
CA LEU A 259 15.92 18.32 -6.77
C LEU A 259 15.17 19.53 -7.32
N ARG A 260 15.84 20.38 -8.14
CA ARG A 260 15.14 21.50 -8.81
C ARG A 260 14.07 21.00 -9.77
N LYS A 261 14.38 20.01 -10.61
CA LYS A 261 13.40 19.41 -11.54
C LYS A 261 12.22 18.80 -10.80
N ALA A 262 12.47 18.12 -9.68
CA ALA A 262 11.43 17.54 -8.84
C ALA A 262 10.54 18.63 -8.21
N LYS A 263 11.14 19.72 -7.71
CA LYS A 263 10.40 20.89 -7.20
C LYS A 263 9.52 21.52 -8.27
N GLU A 264 10.07 21.81 -9.45
CA GLU A 264 9.31 22.38 -10.57
C GLU A 264 8.15 21.48 -11.02
N LEU A 265 8.35 20.16 -11.05
CA LEU A 265 7.29 19.21 -11.36
C LEU A 265 6.19 19.22 -10.29
N ASN A 266 6.58 19.27 -9.02
CA ASN A 266 5.65 19.33 -7.89
C ASN A 266 4.82 20.63 -7.92
N ASP A 267 5.48 21.77 -8.13
CA ASP A 267 4.82 23.08 -8.28
C ASP A 267 3.79 23.07 -9.43
N ARG A 268 4.12 22.40 -10.54
CA ARG A 268 3.20 22.23 -11.67
C ARG A 268 2.00 21.36 -11.30
N LEU A 269 2.22 20.26 -10.59
CA LEU A 269 1.14 19.39 -10.12
C LEU A 269 0.25 20.11 -9.10
N ASP A 270 0.82 20.92 -8.20
CA ASP A 270 0.07 21.73 -7.25
C ASP A 270 -0.81 22.78 -7.95
N LEU A 271 -0.32 23.40 -9.02
CA LEU A 271 -1.13 24.27 -9.87
C LEU A 271 -2.29 23.52 -10.53
N GLU A 272 -2.04 22.32 -11.05
CA GLU A 272 -3.07 21.48 -11.67
C GLU A 272 -4.12 21.01 -10.64
N ILE A 273 -3.69 20.56 -9.47
CA ILE A 273 -4.57 20.20 -8.35
C ILE A 273 -5.44 21.39 -7.95
N ARG A 274 -4.86 22.59 -7.86
CA ARG A 274 -5.62 23.81 -7.53
C ARG A 274 -6.66 24.14 -8.61
N ALA A 275 -6.28 24.02 -9.88
CA ALA A 275 -7.19 24.24 -11.02
C ALA A 275 -8.32 23.21 -11.05
N LEU A 276 -8.01 21.92 -10.85
CA LEU A 276 -8.98 20.84 -10.77
C LEU A 276 -9.95 21.03 -9.59
N ARG A 277 -9.43 21.36 -8.40
CA ARG A 277 -10.27 21.70 -7.23
C ARG A 277 -11.19 22.89 -7.52
N SER A 278 -10.71 23.91 -8.24
CA SER A 278 -11.55 25.03 -8.65
C SER A 278 -12.65 24.60 -9.62
N ARG A 279 -12.32 23.77 -10.60
CA ARG A 279 -13.30 23.25 -11.57
C ARG A 279 -14.36 22.39 -10.91
N VAL A 280 -13.97 21.53 -9.96
CA VAL A 280 -14.91 20.72 -9.17
C VAL A 280 -15.89 21.62 -8.43
N ARG A 281 -15.41 22.67 -7.75
CA ARG A 281 -16.31 23.64 -7.08
C ARG A 281 -17.28 24.31 -8.05
N THR A 282 -16.84 24.68 -9.25
CA THR A 282 -17.73 25.26 -10.28
C THR A 282 -18.77 24.25 -10.75
N LEU A 283 -18.36 23.00 -11.03
CA LEU A 283 -19.28 21.94 -11.42
C LEU A 283 -20.27 21.60 -10.30
N ASP A 284 -19.84 21.61 -9.04
CA ASP A 284 -20.73 21.40 -7.89
C ASP A 284 -21.75 22.53 -7.76
N ALA A 285 -21.35 23.78 -7.99
CA ALA A 285 -22.26 24.92 -8.01
C ALA A 285 -23.27 24.83 -9.17
N GLU A 286 -22.82 24.46 -10.37
CA GLU A 286 -23.70 24.22 -11.53
C GLU A 286 -24.68 23.08 -11.27
N LYS A 287 -24.20 21.97 -10.68
CA LYS A 287 -25.04 20.84 -10.29
C LYS A 287 -26.10 21.23 -9.26
N SER A 288 -25.71 22.01 -8.25
CA SER A 288 -26.64 22.51 -7.23
C SER A 288 -27.69 23.44 -7.84
N LEU A 289 -27.30 24.32 -8.76
CA LEU A 289 -28.22 25.19 -9.49
C LEU A 289 -29.20 24.37 -10.35
N MET A 290 -28.71 23.40 -11.12
CA MET A 290 -29.54 22.51 -11.94
C MET A 290 -30.55 21.76 -11.07
N GLN A 291 -30.12 21.23 -9.93
CA GLN A 291 -31.00 20.54 -8.98
C GLN A 291 -32.09 21.48 -8.42
N GLN A 292 -31.75 22.72 -8.05
CA GLN A 292 -32.75 23.71 -7.63
C GLN A 292 -33.74 24.03 -8.74
N THR A 293 -33.28 24.20 -9.99
CA THR A 293 -34.17 24.48 -11.13
C THR A 293 -35.11 23.31 -11.44
N SER A 294 -34.63 22.07 -11.33
CA SER A 294 -35.46 20.87 -11.49
C SER A 294 -36.54 20.80 -10.41
N GLN A 295 -36.17 21.02 -9.14
CA GLN A 295 -37.13 21.05 -8.04
C GLN A 295 -38.17 22.16 -8.21
N ALA A 296 -37.76 23.36 -8.67
CA ALA A 296 -38.69 24.45 -8.94
C ALA A 296 -39.65 24.11 -10.09
N ALA A 297 -39.17 23.42 -11.14
CA ALA A 297 -40.00 22.98 -12.25
C ALA A 297 -41.01 21.89 -11.84
N GLU A 298 -40.59 20.91 -11.03
CA GLU A 298 -41.48 19.89 -10.46
C GLU A 298 -42.56 20.52 -9.56
N LEU A 299 -42.18 21.47 -8.70
CA LEU A 299 -43.12 22.18 -7.85
C LEU A 299 -44.11 23.01 -8.69
N ALA A 300 -43.64 23.67 -9.75
CA ALA A 300 -44.49 24.42 -10.68
C ALA A 300 -45.47 23.51 -11.43
N GLN A 301 -45.02 22.32 -11.88
CA GLN A 301 -45.85 21.34 -12.56
C GLN A 301 -46.91 20.74 -11.62
N SER A 302 -46.53 20.42 -10.38
CA SER A 302 -47.47 19.97 -9.35
C SER A 302 -48.51 21.04 -9.05
N ASN A 303 -48.09 22.29 -8.83
CA ASN A 303 -49.01 23.41 -8.59
C ASN A 303 -49.95 23.66 -9.77
N GLN A 304 -49.48 23.53 -11.01
CA GLN A 304 -50.33 23.66 -12.19
C GLN A 304 -51.35 22.52 -12.27
N THR A 305 -50.95 21.30 -11.92
CA THR A 305 -51.85 20.14 -11.87
C THR A 305 -52.93 20.33 -10.81
N CYS A 306 -52.57 20.84 -9.62
CA CYS A 306 -53.51 21.19 -8.57
C CYS A 306 -54.52 22.25 -9.04
N ARG A 307 -54.06 23.33 -9.69
CA ARG A 307 -54.98 24.34 -10.25
C ARG A 307 -55.93 23.76 -11.28
N ASN A 308 -55.44 22.94 -12.20
CA ASN A 308 -56.29 22.33 -13.22
C ASN A 308 -57.37 21.43 -12.58
N LEU A 309 -57.02 20.66 -11.56
CA LEU A 309 -57.98 19.82 -10.82
C LEU A 309 -58.99 20.68 -10.02
N GLU A 310 -58.55 21.78 -9.42
CA GLU A 310 -59.45 22.74 -8.76
C GLU A 310 -60.45 23.35 -9.75
N GLU A 311 -59.98 23.77 -10.92
CA GLU A 311 -60.83 24.28 -12.01
C GLU A 311 -61.82 23.22 -12.50
N GLU A 312 -61.39 21.98 -12.72
CA GLU A 312 -62.26 20.84 -13.09
C GLU A 312 -63.35 20.60 -12.03
N ILE A 313 -62.98 20.55 -10.75
CA ILE A 313 -63.93 20.36 -9.64
C ILE A 313 -64.92 21.53 -9.58
N THR A 314 -64.46 22.78 -9.77
CA THR A 314 -65.36 23.94 -9.78
C THR A 314 -66.31 23.93 -10.98
N ALA A 315 -65.85 23.49 -12.16
CA ALA A 315 -66.68 23.33 -13.35
C ALA A 315 -67.71 22.21 -13.16
N GLN A 316 -67.31 21.08 -12.59
CA GLN A 316 -68.20 19.95 -12.28
C GLN A 316 -69.26 20.34 -11.24
N THR A 317 -68.87 21.10 -10.22
CA THR A 317 -69.80 21.64 -9.21
C THR A 317 -70.82 22.59 -9.83
N ARG A 318 -70.39 23.46 -10.74
CA ARG A 318 -71.29 24.39 -11.47
C ARG A 318 -72.29 23.63 -12.35
N CYS A 319 -71.83 22.64 -13.12
CA CYS A 319 -72.68 21.78 -13.94
C CYS A 319 -73.69 20.99 -13.09
N PHE A 320 -73.28 20.52 -11.90
CA PHE A 320 -74.18 19.85 -10.97
C PHE A 320 -75.26 20.78 -10.43
N LEU A 321 -74.92 22.04 -10.11
CA LEU A 321 -75.90 23.05 -9.68
C LEU A 321 -76.91 23.38 -10.78
N GLU A 322 -76.45 23.58 -12.02
CA GLU A 322 -77.34 23.81 -13.17
C GLU A 322 -78.29 22.61 -13.39
N LYS A 323 -77.76 21.38 -13.32
CA LYS A 323 -78.60 20.18 -13.40
C LYS A 323 -79.63 20.15 -12.27
N ASN A 324 -79.26 20.45 -11.04
CA ASN A 324 -80.20 20.51 -9.91
C ASN A 324 -81.28 21.58 -10.10
N GLU A 325 -80.95 22.74 -10.67
CA GLU A 325 -81.95 23.76 -11.02
C GLU A 325 -82.94 23.26 -12.08
N THR A 326 -82.46 22.54 -13.10
CA THR A 326 -83.34 21.92 -14.11
C THR A 326 -84.24 20.84 -13.51
N VAL A 327 -83.69 19.99 -12.63
CA VAL A 327 -84.49 18.97 -11.90
C VAL A 327 -85.54 19.65 -11.03
N ALA A 328 -85.18 20.69 -10.27
CA ALA A 328 -86.14 21.45 -9.46
C ALA A 328 -87.24 22.11 -10.32
N SER A 329 -86.91 22.52 -11.55
CA SER A 329 -87.90 23.06 -12.48
C SER A 329 -88.85 22.01 -13.03
N LEU A 330 -88.33 20.83 -13.39
CA LEU A 330 -89.14 19.70 -13.83
C LEU A 330 -90.05 19.19 -12.69
N GLN A 331 -89.54 19.15 -11.46
CA GLN A 331 -90.31 18.79 -10.27
C GLN A 331 -91.54 19.70 -10.09
N ARG A 332 -91.35 21.02 -10.18
CA ARG A 332 -92.44 22.01 -10.13
C ARG A 332 -93.49 21.79 -11.21
N GLU A 333 -93.06 21.41 -12.42
CA GLU A 333 -93.97 21.15 -13.54
C GLU A 333 -94.77 19.85 -13.34
N VAL A 334 -94.15 18.80 -12.79
CA VAL A 334 -94.83 17.56 -12.42
C VAL A 334 -95.91 17.81 -11.37
N GLU A 335 -95.60 18.57 -10.32
CA GLU A 335 -96.58 18.93 -9.28
C GLU A 335 -97.76 19.74 -9.83
N ARG A 336 -97.49 20.65 -10.77
CA ARG A 336 -98.52 21.42 -11.48
C ARG A 336 -99.44 20.50 -12.31
N LEU A 337 -98.87 19.56 -13.05
CA LEU A 337 -99.63 18.61 -13.87
C LEU A 337 -100.43 17.63 -13.01
N GLN A 338 -99.88 17.15 -11.89
CA GLN A 338 -100.60 16.31 -10.94
C GLN A 338 -101.82 17.03 -10.35
N SER A 339 -101.66 18.31 -9.98
CA SER A 339 -102.76 19.13 -9.46
C SER A 339 -103.89 19.30 -10.49
N ALA A 340 -103.55 19.59 -11.75
CA ALA A 340 -104.52 19.72 -12.84
C ALA A 340 -105.30 18.42 -13.13
N LEU A 341 -104.61 17.27 -13.07
CA LEU A 341 -105.26 15.97 -13.25
C LEU A 341 -106.25 15.67 -12.11
N GLN A 342 -105.90 16.02 -10.88
CA GLN A 342 -106.76 15.83 -9.72
C GLN A 342 -108.02 16.71 -9.80
N GLU A 343 -107.88 17.96 -10.23
CA GLU A 343 -109.03 18.84 -10.51
C GLU A 343 -109.93 18.27 -11.60
N GLN A 344 -109.36 17.73 -12.69
CA GLN A 344 -110.13 17.12 -13.77
C GLN A 344 -110.91 15.89 -13.30
N GLN A 345 -110.31 15.02 -12.48
CA GLN A 345 -111.00 13.87 -11.88
C GLN A 345 -112.17 14.32 -10.98
N GLN A 346 -111.98 15.38 -10.21
CA GLN A 346 -113.03 15.90 -9.32
C GLN A 346 -114.21 16.50 -10.11
N GLN A 347 -113.94 17.18 -11.23
CA GLN A 347 -114.98 17.68 -12.13
C GLN A 347 -115.76 16.55 -12.82
N GLN A 348 -115.09 15.46 -13.22
CA GLN A 348 -115.77 14.30 -13.82
C GLN A 348 -116.72 13.62 -12.83
N LEU A 349 -116.32 13.49 -11.55
CA LEU A 349 -117.17 12.88 -10.52
C LEU A 349 -118.45 13.69 -10.27
N LEU A 350 -118.35 15.02 -10.23
CA LEU A 350 -119.52 15.90 -10.08
C LEU A 350 -120.48 15.80 -11.27
N THR A 351 -119.95 15.65 -12.49
CA THR A 351 -120.76 15.53 -13.71
C THR A 351 -121.58 14.23 -13.73
N VAL A 352 -120.96 13.11 -13.34
CA VAL A 352 -121.64 11.81 -13.24
C VAL A 352 -122.72 11.82 -12.15
N GLN A 353 -122.47 12.49 -11.02
CA GLN A 353 -123.45 12.60 -9.93
C GLN A 353 -124.71 13.36 -10.35
N VAL A 354 -124.56 14.44 -11.13
CA VAL A 354 -125.70 15.24 -11.64
C VAL A 354 -126.55 14.42 -12.62
N GLN A 355 -125.92 13.64 -13.50
CA GLN A 355 -126.63 12.79 -14.46
C GLN A 355 -127.43 11.67 -13.79
N ALA A 356 -126.88 11.06 -12.72
CA ALA A 356 -127.59 10.02 -11.96
C ALA A 356 -128.85 10.56 -11.25
N ASN A 357 -128.79 11.78 -10.70
CA ASN A 357 -129.92 12.39 -10.01
C ASN A 357 -131.06 12.76 -10.97
N GLN A 358 -130.75 13.18 -12.19
CA GLN A 358 -131.76 13.51 -13.21
C GLN A 358 -132.54 12.29 -13.72
N ALA A 359 -131.91 11.12 -13.84
CA ALA A 359 -132.57 9.89 -14.28
C ALA A 359 -133.57 9.34 -13.23
N ASN A 360 -133.29 9.55 -11.94
CA ASN A 360 -134.10 9.03 -10.85
C ASN A 360 -135.46 9.74 -10.68
N GLU A 361 -135.52 11.05 -10.98
CA GLU A 361 -136.76 11.83 -10.92
C GLU A 361 -137.71 11.51 -12.09
N LEU A 362 -137.16 11.27 -13.29
CA LEU A 362 -137.93 10.89 -14.48
C LEU A 362 -138.64 9.53 -14.36
N ALA A 363 -138.06 8.60 -13.59
CA ALA A 363 -138.64 7.27 -13.37
C ALA A 363 -139.86 7.30 -12.43
N LYS A 364 -139.91 8.25 -11.48
CA LYS A 364 -141.03 8.35 -10.52
C LYS A 364 -142.28 8.99 -11.13
N SER A 365 -142.13 9.93 -12.07
CA SER A 365 -143.28 10.58 -12.71
C SER A 365 -144.01 9.69 -13.73
N GLN A 366 -143.33 8.72 -14.35
CA GLN A 366 -143.93 7.83 -15.36
C GLN A 366 -144.77 6.67 -14.78
N ALA A 367 -144.57 6.30 -13.51
CA ALA A 367 -145.28 5.17 -12.90
C ALA A 367 -146.73 5.49 -12.51
N THR A 368 -147.07 6.76 -12.27
CA THR A 368 -148.42 7.18 -11.81
C THR A 368 -149.40 7.46 -12.95
N GLU A 369 -148.90 7.62 -14.18
CA GLU A 369 -149.73 7.92 -15.37
C GLU A 369 -150.23 6.64 -16.09
N VAL A 370 -149.53 5.51 -15.91
CA VAL A 370 -149.82 4.22 -16.56
C VAL A 370 -150.96 3.43 -15.89
N THR A 371 -151.36 3.75 -14.66
CA THR A 371 -152.46 3.06 -13.96
C THR A 371 -153.85 3.61 -14.29
N GLN A 372 -153.99 4.89 -14.67
CA GLN A 372 -155.28 5.48 -15.10
C GLN A 372 -155.58 5.26 -16.60
N SER A 373 -154.56 5.07 -17.44
CA SER A 373 -154.74 4.82 -18.88
C SER A 373 -155.21 3.40 -19.22
N ASN A 374 -155.09 2.43 -18.30
CA ASN A 374 -155.37 1.01 -18.57
C ASN A 374 -156.85 0.59 -18.39
N GLU A 375 -157.72 1.43 -17.83
CA GLU A 375 -159.17 1.15 -17.72
C GLU A 375 -159.99 1.64 -18.92
N ILE A 376 -159.49 2.64 -19.66
CA ILE A 376 -160.17 3.23 -20.84
C ILE A 376 -159.87 2.43 -22.13
N CYS A 377 -158.75 1.71 -22.20
CA CYS A 377 -158.29 0.98 -23.40
C CYS A 377 -158.96 -0.39 -23.64
N ARG A 378 -159.85 -0.86 -22.75
CA ARG A 378 -160.47 -2.19 -22.90
C ARG A 378 -161.80 -2.18 -23.69
N ASP A 379 -162.48 -1.03 -23.78
CA ASP A 379 -163.81 -0.92 -24.40
C ASP A 379 -163.81 -0.36 -25.83
N LEU A 380 -162.70 0.24 -26.28
CA LEU A 380 -162.59 0.88 -27.60
C LEU A 380 -161.75 0.10 -28.64
N GLN A 381 -161.07 -0.99 -28.25
CA GLN A 381 -160.08 -1.69 -29.10
C GLN A 381 -160.62 -2.94 -29.84
N SER A 382 -161.93 -3.26 -29.73
CA SER A 382 -162.49 -4.53 -30.24
C SER A 382 -163.20 -4.44 -31.60
N LYS A 383 -163.52 -3.25 -32.15
CA LYS A 383 -164.42 -3.16 -33.33
C LYS A 383 -164.08 -2.22 -34.48
N LEU A 384 -162.91 -1.57 -34.49
CA LEU A 384 -162.42 -0.85 -35.67
C LEU A 384 -161.01 -1.35 -36.01
N SER A 385 -160.86 -2.63 -36.35
CA SER A 385 -161.14 -3.13 -37.69
C SER A 385 -160.56 -2.22 -38.78
N ALA A 386 -159.37 -2.63 -39.21
CA ALA A 386 -158.98 -2.73 -40.60
C ALA A 386 -159.27 -1.50 -41.48
N GLN A 387 -158.34 -0.54 -41.49
CA GLN A 387 -158.15 0.29 -42.67
C GLN A 387 -156.69 0.75 -42.81
N SER A 388 -155.90 -0.11 -43.46
CA SER A 388 -154.85 0.16 -44.47
C SER A 388 -153.74 1.22 -44.17
N ARG A 389 -152.45 0.89 -44.22
CA ARG A 389 -151.56 0.65 -45.41
C ARG A 389 -150.99 1.95 -46.03
N CYS A 390 -149.68 1.89 -46.33
CA CYS A 390 -148.84 2.78 -47.19
C CYS A 390 -148.22 4.02 -46.51
N LEU A 391 -146.88 4.15 -46.37
CA LEU A 391 -145.74 4.21 -47.32
C LEU A 391 -145.46 5.63 -47.86
N LEU A 392 -144.22 6.10 -47.62
CA LEU A 392 -143.25 6.66 -48.59
C LEU A 392 -141.92 6.78 -47.80
N GLU A 393 -140.84 6.05 -48.09
CA GLU A 393 -139.89 6.19 -49.23
C GLU A 393 -139.17 7.56 -49.22
N GLU A 394 -137.89 7.72 -49.56
CA GLU A 394 -136.77 6.85 -49.93
C GLU A 394 -135.52 7.73 -50.11
N SER A 395 -134.33 7.14 -49.99
CA SER A 395 -133.22 7.17 -50.97
C SER A 395 -131.94 6.73 -50.24
N GLU A 396 -131.57 5.44 -50.34
CA GLU A 396 -130.74 4.83 -51.40
C GLU A 396 -129.25 4.76 -50.98
N ILE A 397 -128.69 3.55 -50.73
CA ILE A 397 -128.12 2.56 -51.70
C ILE A 397 -126.76 3.02 -52.25
N ARG A 398 -125.70 2.22 -52.44
CA ARG A 398 -125.23 0.86 -52.06
C ARG A 398 -123.77 0.78 -52.52
N SER A 399 -123.01 -0.17 -51.97
CA SER A 399 -122.22 -1.22 -52.67
C SER A 399 -120.87 -1.47 -51.97
N LEU A 400 -120.70 -2.55 -51.18
CA LEU A 400 -120.25 -3.91 -51.58
C LEU A 400 -118.92 -3.87 -52.39
N LYS A 401 -117.86 -4.62 -52.09
CA LYS A 401 -117.80 -6.03 -51.65
C LYS A 401 -116.35 -6.41 -51.26
N GLN A 402 -116.19 -7.14 -50.15
CA GLN A 402 -115.42 -8.39 -49.96
C GLN A 402 -113.89 -8.49 -50.22
N GLN A 403 -113.14 -8.83 -49.14
CA GLN A 403 -112.10 -9.90 -48.98
C GLN A 403 -111.51 -9.75 -47.54
N LEU A 404 -111.48 -10.74 -46.63
CA LEU A 404 -110.65 -11.96 -46.52
C LEU A 404 -109.13 -11.65 -46.63
N ASP A 405 -108.21 -11.88 -45.68
CA ASP A 405 -108.19 -12.54 -44.36
C ASP A 405 -107.00 -11.98 -43.51
N THR A 406 -107.20 -12.01 -42.18
CA THR A 406 -106.26 -12.07 -41.03
C THR A 406 -105.03 -11.14 -40.83
N SER A 407 -105.07 -10.45 -39.67
CA SER A 407 -104.04 -10.25 -38.63
C SER A 407 -102.82 -9.33 -38.85
N HIS A 408 -102.77 -8.20 -38.10
CA HIS A 408 -101.53 -7.74 -37.44
C HIS A 408 -101.80 -6.78 -36.26
N ASN A 409 -101.00 -6.91 -35.19
CA ASN A 409 -100.86 -5.97 -34.08
C ASN A 409 -99.69 -5.03 -34.39
N ASP A 410 -99.85 -3.73 -34.15
CA ASP A 410 -98.78 -2.74 -34.33
C ASP A 410 -98.06 -2.41 -33.01
N LEU A 411 -96.80 -2.80 -32.94
CA LEU A 411 -95.72 -2.22 -32.14
C LEU A 411 -94.64 -1.79 -33.14
N ASP A 412 -94.37 -0.49 -33.25
CA ASP A 412 -93.32 0.11 -34.09
C ASP A 412 -92.22 0.69 -33.17
N LYS A 413 -90.91 0.67 -33.43
CA LYS A 413 -90.05 0.03 -34.43
C LYS A 413 -88.59 0.36 -34.05
N PRO A 414 -87.63 -0.57 -34.15
CA PRO A 414 -86.28 -0.25 -34.62
C PRO A 414 -86.04 -0.96 -35.96
N ILE A 415 -85.25 -0.36 -36.84
CA ILE A 415 -84.88 -0.98 -38.12
C ILE A 415 -83.43 -1.42 -38.04
N ALA A 416 -83.25 -2.73 -38.13
CA ALA A 416 -82.03 -3.35 -38.61
C ALA A 416 -82.38 -4.42 -39.66
N THR A 417 -81.55 -4.47 -40.71
CA THR A 417 -81.16 -5.65 -41.51
C THR A 417 -82.11 -6.24 -42.55
N THR A 418 -81.58 -6.39 -43.77
CA THR A 418 -81.60 -7.71 -44.42
C THR A 418 -80.32 -7.91 -45.25
N CYS A 419 -79.91 -9.16 -45.22
CA CYS A 419 -78.66 -9.76 -45.68
C CYS A 419 -78.83 -10.34 -47.10
N SER A 420 -77.76 -10.41 -47.88
CA SER A 420 -77.41 -11.65 -48.59
C SER A 420 -75.94 -11.63 -48.98
N LYS A 421 -75.34 -12.81 -48.89
CA LYS A 421 -73.91 -13.09 -48.92
C LYS A 421 -73.36 -13.17 -50.34
N GLU A 422 -72.03 -13.07 -50.38
CA GLU A 422 -71.15 -13.81 -51.31
C GLU A 422 -71.19 -13.43 -52.79
N ASN A 423 -70.16 -12.72 -53.26
CA ASN A 423 -68.96 -13.37 -53.79
C ASN A 423 -67.99 -12.36 -54.43
N ASN A 424 -66.75 -12.43 -53.95
CA ASN A 424 -65.49 -12.38 -54.68
C ASN A 424 -65.03 -11.13 -55.47
N LEU A 425 -63.83 -10.71 -55.04
CA LEU A 425 -62.69 -10.19 -55.80
C LEU A 425 -62.86 -8.80 -56.42
N GLN A 426 -62.33 -7.81 -55.70
CA GLN A 426 -61.93 -6.54 -56.28
C GLN A 426 -60.44 -6.24 -55.98
N ASP A 427 -59.75 -5.94 -57.07
CA ASP A 427 -58.49 -5.23 -57.25
C ASP A 427 -57.16 -5.98 -57.09
N GLN A 428 -56.89 -6.69 -58.19
CA GLN A 428 -55.64 -7.28 -58.63
C GLN A 428 -54.65 -6.21 -59.18
N LYS A 429 -53.41 -6.24 -58.66
CA LYS A 429 -52.20 -5.75 -59.33
C LYS A 429 -51.99 -6.49 -60.66
N LEU A 430 -51.36 -5.86 -61.66
CA LEU A 430 -50.12 -6.34 -62.33
C LEU A 430 -50.07 -6.01 -63.84
N TRP A 431 -48.88 -5.62 -64.23
CA TRP A 431 -48.33 -5.41 -65.57
C TRP A 431 -48.63 -6.49 -66.64
N LYS A 432 -48.66 -5.97 -67.88
CA LYS A 432 -48.24 -6.50 -69.20
C LYS A 432 -49.21 -7.33 -70.06
N GLN A 433 -49.22 -6.89 -71.33
CA GLN A 433 -49.30 -7.65 -72.59
C GLN A 433 -50.69 -7.84 -73.21
N LYS A 434 -50.98 -7.08 -74.27
CA LYS A 434 -51.42 -7.67 -75.55
C LYS A 434 -51.38 -6.68 -76.71
N GLU A 435 -50.49 -6.99 -77.65
CA GLU A 435 -50.58 -6.67 -79.07
C GLU A 435 -51.64 -7.53 -79.78
N ALA A 436 -51.99 -7.05 -80.98
CA ALA A 436 -52.48 -7.74 -82.17
C ALA A 436 -54.00 -7.90 -82.38
N ASP A 437 -54.48 -7.08 -83.32
CA ASP A 437 -55.16 -7.44 -84.57
C ASP A 437 -56.55 -8.10 -84.54
N LEU A 438 -57.51 -7.40 -85.14
CA LEU A 438 -58.36 -7.91 -86.23
C LEU A 438 -58.91 -6.68 -87.00
N GLN A 439 -58.38 -6.37 -88.19
CA GLN A 439 -58.88 -6.86 -89.48
C GLN A 439 -60.06 -6.00 -89.98
N HIS A 440 -59.85 -5.21 -91.04
CA HIS A 440 -60.39 -5.50 -92.38
C HIS A 440 -60.44 -4.25 -93.30
N CYS A 441 -59.58 -4.28 -94.32
CA CYS A 441 -59.78 -3.87 -95.72
C CYS A 441 -60.52 -2.55 -96.04
N GLU A 442 -59.73 -1.55 -96.47
CA GLU A 442 -60.18 -0.55 -97.44
C GLU A 442 -60.37 -1.19 -98.84
N ASN A 443 -61.64 -1.44 -99.16
CA ASN A 443 -62.35 -0.83 -100.29
C ASN A 443 -61.66 -0.80 -101.68
N THR A 444 -62.17 -1.59 -102.63
CA THR A 444 -62.25 -1.15 -104.04
C THR A 444 -63.57 -1.58 -104.67
N HIS A 445 -64.24 -0.57 -105.22
CA HIS A 445 -65.09 -0.62 -106.42
C HIS A 445 -66.61 -0.79 -106.24
N CYS A 446 -67.32 0.35 -106.29
CA CYS A 446 -68.63 0.46 -106.92
C CYS A 446 -68.62 1.67 -107.88
N HIS A 447 -68.91 1.41 -109.15
CA HIS A 447 -69.14 2.40 -110.21
C HIS A 447 -70.64 2.49 -110.50
N LEU A 448 -71.06 3.66 -111.03
CA LEU A 448 -72.35 4.05 -111.65
C LEU A 448 -73.32 4.75 -110.68
N LYS A 449 -73.38 6.09 -110.74
CA LYS A 449 -74.26 6.94 -111.60
C LYS A 449 -75.73 6.84 -111.19
N ASP A 450 -76.52 7.88 -111.04
CA ASP A 450 -76.40 9.34 -111.09
C ASP A 450 -77.65 9.88 -110.33
N ASP A 451 -77.65 11.18 -110.01
CA ASP A 451 -78.81 12.00 -109.65
C ASP A 451 -79.41 11.92 -108.23
N LYS A 452 -78.69 12.51 -107.25
CA LYS A 452 -79.23 13.32 -106.12
C LYS A 452 -78.11 14.08 -105.35
N GLU A 453 -77.19 14.68 -106.09
CA GLU A 453 -75.84 15.04 -105.61
C GLU A 453 -75.73 16.38 -104.83
N LEU A 454 -76.62 17.36 -104.98
CA LEU A 454 -76.34 18.71 -104.46
C LEU A 454 -76.80 19.02 -103.01
N GLN A 455 -77.78 18.31 -102.46
CA GLN A 455 -78.24 18.56 -101.07
C GLN A 455 -77.48 17.70 -100.04
N THR A 456 -77.14 16.46 -100.42
CA THR A 456 -76.46 15.49 -99.55
C THR A 456 -74.95 15.78 -99.42
N GLN A 457 -74.31 16.34 -100.46
CA GLN A 457 -72.92 16.77 -100.39
C GLN A 457 -72.72 17.96 -99.45
N LEU A 458 -73.64 18.93 -99.38
CA LEU A 458 -73.51 20.07 -98.47
C LEU A 458 -73.62 19.64 -97.00
N GLN A 459 -74.56 18.74 -96.68
CA GLN A 459 -74.73 18.20 -95.32
C GLN A 459 -73.55 17.31 -94.92
N LEU A 460 -72.99 16.52 -95.86
CA LEU A 460 -71.80 15.69 -95.62
C LEU A 460 -70.53 16.54 -95.48
N LEU A 461 -70.38 17.61 -96.26
CA LEU A 461 -69.27 18.56 -96.15
C LEU A 461 -69.37 19.38 -94.87
N GLN A 462 -70.56 19.82 -94.45
CA GLN A 462 -70.76 20.48 -93.16
C GLN A 462 -70.53 19.53 -91.98
N ASN A 463 -70.97 18.27 -92.07
CA ASN A 463 -70.69 17.28 -91.04
C ASN A 463 -69.21 16.93 -90.98
N LYS A 464 -68.52 16.80 -92.13
CA LYS A 464 -67.05 16.61 -92.20
C LYS A 464 -66.29 17.83 -91.70
N GLU A 465 -66.73 19.05 -92.02
CA GLU A 465 -66.16 20.30 -91.50
C GLU A 465 -66.35 20.39 -89.98
N ASN A 466 -67.52 19.99 -89.46
CA ASN A 466 -67.77 19.94 -88.03
C ASN A 466 -66.96 18.84 -87.32
N THR A 467 -66.76 17.68 -87.94
CA THR A 467 -65.87 16.61 -87.43
C THR A 467 -64.42 17.06 -87.45
N LEU A 468 -63.93 17.65 -88.55
CA LEU A 468 -62.59 18.22 -88.66
C LEU A 468 -62.39 19.40 -87.69
N ARG A 469 -63.41 20.22 -87.43
CA ARG A 469 -63.35 21.33 -86.45
C ARG A 469 -63.38 20.81 -84.99
N LYS A 470 -63.98 19.64 -84.75
CA LYS A 470 -63.91 18.95 -83.44
C LYS A 470 -62.55 18.26 -83.26
N GLU A 471 -62.04 17.60 -84.29
CA GLU A 471 -60.69 17.01 -84.30
C GLU A 471 -59.61 18.08 -84.19
N CYS A 472 -59.74 19.21 -84.89
CA CYS A 472 -58.81 20.34 -84.78
C CYS A 472 -58.87 20.99 -83.38
N ARG A 473 -60.04 21.02 -82.73
CA ARG A 473 -60.17 21.41 -81.31
C ARG A 473 -59.54 20.39 -80.36
N HIS A 474 -59.73 19.10 -80.60
CA HIS A 474 -59.09 18.04 -79.82
C HIS A 474 -57.57 18.01 -80.00
N CYS A 475 -57.05 18.24 -81.21
CA CYS A 475 -55.62 18.39 -81.44
C CYS A 475 -55.09 19.66 -80.77
N GLN A 476 -55.85 20.76 -80.78
CA GLN A 476 -55.46 21.99 -80.09
C GLN A 476 -55.46 21.83 -78.56
N GLU A 477 -56.39 21.07 -78.00
CA GLU A 477 -56.41 20.68 -76.58
C GLU A 477 -55.27 19.71 -76.25
N ALA A 478 -55.02 18.71 -77.08
CA ALA A 478 -53.92 17.75 -76.92
C ALA A 478 -52.56 18.47 -76.93
N VAL A 479 -52.37 19.44 -77.84
CA VAL A 479 -51.16 20.28 -77.89
C VAL A 479 -51.02 21.14 -76.63
N LYS A 480 -52.12 21.72 -76.12
CA LYS A 480 -52.11 22.46 -74.85
C LYS A 480 -51.73 21.56 -73.67
N THR A 481 -52.30 20.35 -73.59
CA THR A 481 -51.96 19.38 -72.53
C THR A 481 -50.52 18.86 -72.65
N LEU A 482 -49.97 18.76 -73.87
CA LEU A 482 -48.57 18.41 -74.10
C LEU A 482 -47.64 19.54 -73.65
N LEU A 483 -47.99 20.79 -73.92
CA LEU A 483 -47.23 21.94 -73.43
C LEU A 483 -47.24 22.01 -71.90
N THR A 484 -48.39 21.82 -71.25
CA THR A 484 -48.48 21.84 -69.79
C THR A 484 -47.68 20.69 -69.16
N THR A 485 -47.77 19.47 -69.72
CA THR A 485 -46.98 18.34 -69.21
C THR A 485 -45.47 18.51 -69.48
N GLN A 486 -45.09 19.20 -70.57
CA GLN A 486 -43.69 19.54 -70.83
C GLN A 486 -43.15 20.59 -69.85
N GLU A 487 -43.94 21.61 -69.52
CA GLU A 487 -43.60 22.59 -68.48
C GLU A 487 -43.46 21.92 -67.11
N GLU A 488 -44.37 21.01 -66.77
CA GLU A 488 -44.29 20.17 -65.55
C GLU A 488 -43.05 19.26 -65.53
N CYS A 489 -42.66 18.68 -66.66
CA CYS A 489 -41.43 17.90 -66.75
C CYS A 489 -40.19 18.79 -66.53
N GLU A 490 -40.19 20.02 -67.04
CA GLU A 490 -39.09 20.97 -66.85
C GLU A 490 -39.03 21.52 -65.41
N THR A 491 -40.16 21.73 -64.73
CA THR A 491 -40.18 22.08 -63.30
C THR A 491 -39.68 20.92 -62.45
N LEU A 492 -40.14 19.69 -62.70
CA LEU A 492 -39.66 18.50 -61.99
C LEU A 492 -38.15 18.26 -62.20
N LYS A 493 -37.62 18.48 -63.40
CA LYS A 493 -36.16 18.40 -63.64
C LYS A 493 -35.39 19.44 -62.82
N LYS A 494 -35.89 20.67 -62.69
CA LYS A 494 -35.28 21.72 -61.86
C LYS A 494 -35.32 21.33 -60.38
N GLU A 495 -36.44 20.84 -59.88
CA GLU A 495 -36.57 20.34 -58.51
C GLU A 495 -35.62 19.17 -58.23
N ILE A 496 -35.47 18.22 -59.16
CA ILE A 496 -34.49 17.13 -59.06
C ILE A 496 -33.06 17.69 -59.01
N CYS A 497 -32.73 18.67 -59.84
CA CYS A 497 -31.41 19.30 -59.82
C CYS A 497 -31.13 20.06 -58.52
N GLU A 498 -32.13 20.75 -57.97
CA GLU A 498 -32.01 21.46 -56.69
C GLU A 498 -31.89 20.50 -55.51
N THR A 499 -32.67 19.43 -55.47
CA THR A 499 -32.55 18.38 -54.44
C THR A 499 -31.20 17.67 -54.49
N LEU A 500 -30.66 17.38 -55.69
CA LEU A 500 -29.31 16.84 -55.85
C LEU A 500 -28.23 17.79 -55.33
N LYS A 501 -28.32 19.10 -55.62
CA LYS A 501 -27.39 20.11 -55.08
C LYS A 501 -27.46 20.20 -53.56
N CYS A 502 -28.66 20.11 -52.97
CA CYS A 502 -28.84 20.05 -51.52
C CYS A 502 -28.19 18.80 -50.92
N LEU A 503 -28.37 17.64 -51.55
CA LEU A 503 -27.73 16.38 -51.16
C LEU A 503 -26.19 16.46 -51.20
N ASP A 504 -25.62 17.02 -52.27
CA ASP A 504 -24.17 17.17 -52.40
C ASP A 504 -23.59 18.10 -51.33
N LYS A 505 -24.31 19.16 -50.96
CA LYS A 505 -23.92 20.06 -49.87
C LYS A 505 -23.90 19.34 -48.51
N GLU A 506 -24.91 18.52 -48.22
CA GLU A 506 -24.93 17.72 -46.98
C GLU A 506 -23.86 16.63 -46.99
N ARG A 507 -23.60 15.97 -48.12
CA ARG A 507 -22.48 15.03 -48.27
C ARG A 507 -21.14 15.71 -47.99
N SER A 508 -20.92 16.92 -48.51
CA SER A 508 -19.70 17.68 -48.26
C SER A 508 -19.53 18.04 -46.77
N LYS A 509 -20.60 18.49 -46.10
CA LYS A 509 -20.57 18.77 -44.66
C LYS A 509 -20.24 17.52 -43.84
N TYR A 510 -20.84 16.38 -44.19
CA TYR A 510 -20.54 15.10 -43.55
C TYR A 510 -19.07 14.70 -43.74
N HIS A 511 -18.54 14.81 -44.96
CA HIS A 511 -17.13 14.52 -45.24
C HIS A 511 -16.19 15.46 -44.45
N GLU A 512 -16.47 16.75 -44.40
CA GLU A 512 -15.68 17.70 -43.62
C GLU A 512 -15.71 17.38 -42.11
N MET A 513 -16.88 17.05 -41.57
CA MET A 513 -17.02 16.64 -40.16
C MET A 513 -16.31 15.33 -39.85
N LYS A 514 -16.31 14.36 -40.78
CA LYS A 514 -15.58 13.11 -40.68
C LYS A 514 -14.07 13.35 -40.67
N GLU A 515 -13.54 14.18 -41.56
CA GLU A 515 -12.10 14.51 -41.59
C GLU A 515 -11.68 15.30 -40.34
N LYS A 516 -12.53 16.20 -39.81
CA LYS A 516 -12.28 16.86 -38.52
C LYS A 516 -12.19 15.85 -37.37
N HIS A 517 -13.06 14.84 -37.32
CA HIS A 517 -13.00 13.78 -36.31
C HIS A 517 -11.74 12.93 -36.46
N LYS A 518 -11.41 12.51 -37.69
CA LYS A 518 -10.17 11.79 -37.98
C LYS A 518 -8.94 12.57 -37.54
N ALA A 519 -8.88 13.87 -37.82
CA ALA A 519 -7.78 14.73 -37.38
C ALA A 519 -7.70 14.87 -35.85
N LYS A 520 -8.85 14.96 -35.15
CA LYS A 520 -8.89 14.96 -33.67
C LYS A 520 -8.36 13.64 -33.11
N LEU A 521 -8.76 12.52 -33.69
CA LEU A 521 -8.30 11.19 -33.29
C LEU A 521 -6.79 11.02 -33.52
N CYS A 522 -6.28 11.46 -34.67
CA CYS A 522 -4.83 11.45 -34.95
C CYS A 522 -4.05 12.28 -33.93
N ARG A 523 -4.53 13.47 -33.56
CA ARG A 523 -3.91 14.31 -32.51
C ARG A 523 -3.93 13.63 -31.15
N ALA A 524 -5.04 13.02 -30.77
CA ALA A 524 -5.15 12.27 -29.51
C ALA A 524 -4.16 11.10 -29.49
N LYS A 525 -4.12 10.31 -30.57
CA LYS A 525 -3.17 9.20 -30.74
C LYS A 525 -1.72 9.67 -30.61
N GLN A 526 -1.33 10.71 -31.32
CA GLN A 526 0.04 11.24 -31.27
C GLN A 526 0.44 11.68 -29.86
N LYS A 527 -0.49 12.28 -29.10
CA LYS A 527 -0.24 12.65 -27.70
C LYS A 527 -0.04 11.41 -26.82
N CYS A 528 -0.89 10.41 -26.95
CA CYS A 528 -0.75 9.15 -26.22
C CYS A 528 0.57 8.46 -26.56
N ASP A 529 0.94 8.39 -27.84
CA ASP A 529 2.20 7.80 -28.30
C ASP A 529 3.41 8.56 -27.70
N GLY A 530 3.35 9.90 -27.71
CA GLY A 530 4.36 10.75 -27.08
C GLY A 530 4.51 10.47 -25.58
N GLU A 531 3.41 10.40 -24.83
CA GLU A 531 3.44 10.07 -23.41
C GLU A 531 3.95 8.64 -23.14
N THR A 532 3.55 7.65 -23.94
CA THR A 532 4.04 6.28 -23.84
C THR A 532 5.54 6.22 -24.06
N THR A 533 6.07 6.87 -25.11
CA THR A 533 7.53 6.90 -25.33
C THR A 533 8.30 7.58 -24.20
N LEU A 534 7.71 8.58 -23.53
CA LEU A 534 8.30 9.19 -22.34
C LEU A 534 8.29 8.25 -21.13
N ARG A 535 7.18 7.54 -20.89
CA ARG A 535 7.10 6.49 -19.85
C ARG A 535 8.12 5.40 -20.11
N ASP A 536 8.24 4.90 -21.33
CA ASP A 536 9.21 3.87 -21.70
C ASP A 536 10.66 4.33 -21.47
N LYS A 537 10.99 5.58 -21.81
CA LYS A 537 12.32 6.14 -21.54
C LYS A 537 12.60 6.25 -20.04
N LYS A 538 11.60 6.64 -19.25
CA LYS A 538 11.74 6.72 -17.78
C LYS A 538 11.88 5.33 -17.17
N ILE A 539 11.07 4.37 -17.59
CA ILE A 539 11.17 2.96 -17.19
C ILE A 539 12.57 2.42 -17.47
N LYS A 540 13.08 2.56 -18.70
CA LYS A 540 14.44 2.14 -19.05
C LYS A 540 15.53 2.79 -18.21
N THR A 541 15.29 4.00 -17.72
CA THR A 541 16.25 4.70 -16.86
C THR A 541 16.20 4.16 -15.44
N LEU A 542 15.00 3.96 -14.89
CA LEU A 542 14.81 3.32 -13.60
C LEU A 542 15.33 1.87 -13.59
N GLU A 543 15.15 1.11 -14.68
CA GLU A 543 15.70 -0.25 -14.82
C GLU A 543 17.23 -0.26 -14.76
N ARG A 544 17.88 0.72 -15.39
CA ARG A 544 19.35 0.87 -15.32
C ARG A 544 19.81 1.23 -13.91
N GLU A 545 19.13 2.16 -13.24
CA GLU A 545 19.41 2.53 -11.85
C GLU A 545 19.20 1.34 -10.90
N LEU A 546 18.12 0.58 -11.06
CA LEU A 546 17.85 -0.63 -10.29
C LEU A 546 18.91 -1.70 -10.53
N SER A 547 19.36 -1.90 -11.77
CA SER A 547 20.44 -2.83 -12.09
C SER A 547 21.75 -2.42 -11.41
N PHE A 548 22.08 -1.12 -11.40
CA PHE A 548 23.25 -0.59 -10.72
C PHE A 548 23.17 -0.78 -9.19
N CYS A 549 22.05 -0.41 -8.58
CA CYS A 549 21.81 -0.61 -7.16
C CYS A 549 21.87 -2.10 -6.77
N SER A 550 21.26 -2.97 -7.57
CA SER A 550 21.30 -4.41 -7.35
C SER A 550 22.72 -4.96 -7.38
N HIS A 551 23.55 -4.51 -8.32
CA HIS A 551 24.95 -4.91 -8.39
C HIS A 551 25.75 -4.40 -7.18
N SER A 552 25.56 -3.15 -6.77
CA SER A 552 26.21 -2.60 -5.58
C SER A 552 25.85 -3.39 -4.32
N VAL A 553 24.57 -3.68 -4.12
CA VAL A 553 24.09 -4.48 -2.97
C VAL A 553 24.63 -5.91 -3.01
N ALA A 554 24.74 -6.52 -4.20
CA ALA A 554 25.33 -7.85 -4.34
C ALA A 554 26.80 -7.86 -3.89
N LYS A 555 27.57 -6.85 -4.30
CA LYS A 555 28.98 -6.69 -3.88
C LYS A 555 29.12 -6.45 -2.38
N GLU A 556 28.23 -5.64 -1.79
CA GLU A 556 28.20 -5.41 -0.33
C GLU A 556 27.88 -6.70 0.44
N LYS A 557 26.95 -7.52 -0.05
CA LYS A 557 26.65 -8.84 0.52
C LYS A 557 27.85 -9.77 0.45
N GLU A 558 28.58 -9.79 -0.66
CA GLU A 558 29.80 -10.59 -0.80
C GLU A 558 30.88 -10.16 0.20
N LEU A 559 31.10 -8.84 0.35
CA LEU A 559 32.01 -8.31 1.35
C LEU A 559 31.58 -8.66 2.77
N THR A 560 30.28 -8.56 3.08
CA THR A 560 29.73 -8.97 4.37
C THR A 560 30.00 -10.45 4.64
N ILE A 561 29.76 -11.32 3.66
CA ILE A 561 30.06 -12.75 3.76
C ILE A 561 31.56 -12.97 4.04
N SER A 562 32.45 -12.28 3.31
CA SER A 562 33.89 -12.39 3.53
C SER A 562 34.31 -11.95 4.93
N ILE A 563 33.78 -10.83 5.42
CA ILE A 563 34.08 -10.31 6.76
C ILE A 563 33.55 -11.26 7.84
N THR A 564 32.33 -11.78 7.70
CA THR A 564 31.75 -12.73 8.65
C THR A 564 32.55 -14.03 8.73
N ALA A 565 32.98 -14.57 7.58
CA ALA A 565 33.81 -15.76 7.54
C ALA A 565 35.17 -15.55 8.21
N GLU A 566 35.79 -14.38 8.04
CA GLU A 566 37.07 -14.07 8.69
C GLU A 566 36.90 -13.85 10.20
N ASN A 567 35.83 -13.17 10.63
CA ASN A 567 35.49 -13.04 12.05
C ASN A 567 35.27 -14.39 12.72
N ASP A 568 34.60 -15.32 12.05
CA ASP A 568 34.41 -16.68 12.57
C ASP A 568 35.74 -17.42 12.73
N LYS A 569 36.67 -17.29 11.77
CA LYS A 569 38.03 -17.84 11.90
C LYS A 569 38.78 -17.23 13.08
N LEU A 570 38.74 -15.90 13.22
CA LEU A 570 39.39 -15.19 14.33
C LEU A 570 38.78 -15.58 15.68
N LEU A 571 37.46 -15.81 15.75
CA LEU A 571 36.79 -16.29 16.95
C LEU A 571 37.17 -17.73 17.29
N VAL A 572 37.36 -18.60 16.29
CA VAL A 572 37.88 -19.96 16.51
C VAL A 572 39.31 -19.89 17.03
N GLU A 573 40.18 -19.09 16.41
CA GLU A 573 41.58 -18.96 16.84
C GLU A 573 41.70 -18.34 18.23
N ARG A 574 40.89 -17.32 18.54
CA ARG A 574 40.81 -16.76 19.90
C ARG A 574 40.42 -17.83 20.93
N ARG A 575 39.42 -18.66 20.63
CA ARG A 575 39.01 -19.76 21.52
C ARG A 575 40.13 -20.77 21.72
N ARG A 576 40.85 -21.13 20.64
CA ARG A 576 42.00 -22.03 20.70
C ARG A 576 43.12 -21.46 21.56
N LEU A 577 43.51 -20.20 21.35
CA LEU A 577 44.58 -19.55 22.12
C LEU A 577 44.22 -19.42 23.60
N LEU A 578 42.95 -19.11 23.92
CA LEU A 578 42.47 -19.11 25.31
C LEU A 578 42.54 -20.50 25.95
N GLN A 579 42.20 -21.54 25.19
CA GLN A 579 42.33 -22.92 25.68
C GLN A 579 43.80 -23.26 25.97
N GLN A 580 44.72 -22.93 25.06
CA GLN A 580 46.16 -23.15 25.26
C GLN A 580 46.70 -22.39 26.47
N LEU A 581 46.25 -21.15 26.67
CA LEU A 581 46.64 -20.35 27.84
C LEU A 581 46.18 -20.99 29.15
N ASN A 582 44.95 -21.50 29.20
CA ASN A 582 44.42 -22.18 30.38
C ASN A 582 45.16 -23.49 30.68
N GLU A 583 45.48 -24.26 29.65
CA GLU A 583 46.28 -25.50 29.77
C GLU A 583 47.68 -25.17 30.32
N GLU A 584 48.34 -24.13 29.81
CA GLU A 584 49.65 -23.70 30.28
C GLU A 584 49.61 -23.16 31.72
N GLU A 585 48.56 -22.43 32.09
CA GLU A 585 48.37 -21.97 33.46
C GLU A 585 48.20 -23.15 34.44
N HIS A 586 47.47 -24.19 34.04
CA HIS A 586 47.35 -25.43 34.81
C HIS A 586 48.70 -26.16 34.92
N ASN A 587 49.42 -26.33 33.82
CA ASN A 587 50.75 -26.95 33.82
C ASN A 587 51.72 -26.21 34.75
N LYS A 588 51.69 -24.87 34.74
CA LYS A 588 52.50 -24.04 35.62
C LYS A 588 52.12 -24.23 37.10
N LYS A 589 50.83 -24.32 37.41
CA LYS A 589 50.36 -24.61 38.78
C LYS A 589 50.85 -25.99 39.25
N ASP A 590 50.74 -27.01 38.41
CA ASP A 590 51.19 -28.37 38.75
C ASP A 590 52.72 -28.46 38.90
N SER A 591 53.45 -27.78 38.02
CA SER A 591 54.91 -27.64 38.12
C SER A 591 55.32 -26.92 39.42
N ASN A 592 54.64 -25.83 39.77
CA ASN A 592 54.88 -25.10 41.02
C ASN A 592 54.57 -25.93 42.27
N LEU A 593 53.48 -26.72 42.25
CA LEU A 593 53.16 -27.65 43.33
C LEU A 593 54.25 -28.72 43.49
N THR A 594 54.71 -29.28 42.37
CA THR A 594 55.79 -30.29 42.34
C THR A 594 57.12 -29.69 42.84
N ALA A 595 57.45 -28.47 42.43
CA ALA A 595 58.62 -27.74 42.90
C ALA A 595 58.53 -27.44 44.40
N SER A 596 57.38 -26.97 44.89
CA SER A 596 57.15 -26.69 46.31
C SER A 596 57.24 -27.95 47.17
N LEU A 597 56.68 -29.07 46.70
CA LEU A 597 56.81 -30.37 47.37
C LEU A 597 58.27 -30.83 47.43
N SER A 598 59.00 -30.66 46.33
CA SER A 598 60.42 -30.99 46.24
C SER A 598 61.25 -30.11 47.20
N GLN A 599 60.94 -28.82 47.28
CA GLN A 599 61.58 -27.89 48.21
C GLN A 599 61.36 -28.31 49.66
N CYS A 600 60.12 -28.60 50.07
CA CYS A 600 59.81 -29.11 51.41
C CYS A 600 60.59 -30.39 51.74
N ARG A 601 60.76 -31.29 50.77
CA ARG A 601 61.55 -32.51 50.95
C ARG A 601 63.05 -32.20 51.12
N VAL A 602 63.59 -31.27 50.34
CA VAL A 602 64.98 -30.82 50.46
C VAL A 602 65.21 -30.19 51.83
N ASP A 603 64.34 -29.27 52.26
CA ASP A 603 64.46 -28.58 53.56
C ASP A 603 64.43 -29.59 54.73
N PHE A 604 63.55 -30.60 54.64
CA PHE A 604 63.50 -31.68 55.63
C PHE A 604 64.81 -32.47 55.68
N LEU A 605 65.33 -32.90 54.52
CA LEU A 605 66.58 -33.64 54.42
C LEU A 605 67.78 -32.80 54.88
N GLU A 606 67.80 -31.50 54.61
CA GLU A 606 68.83 -30.59 55.10
C GLU A 606 68.80 -30.45 56.62
N MET A 607 67.61 -30.33 57.22
CA MET A 607 67.45 -30.28 58.66
C MET A 607 67.90 -31.58 59.33
N GLU A 608 67.53 -32.74 58.78
CA GLU A 608 67.98 -34.04 59.27
C GLU A 608 69.51 -34.20 59.13
N ASN A 609 70.06 -33.84 57.97
CA ASN A 609 71.50 -33.85 57.74
C ASN A 609 72.24 -32.94 58.71
N LYS A 610 71.72 -31.74 59.00
CA LYS A 610 72.28 -30.82 60.00
C LYS A 610 72.26 -31.44 61.40
N LYS A 611 71.16 -32.11 61.77
CA LYS A 611 71.05 -32.84 63.05
C LYS A 611 72.06 -33.98 63.16
N LEU A 612 72.22 -34.76 62.09
CA LEU A 612 73.20 -35.84 62.01
C LEU A 612 74.64 -35.29 62.08
N ARG A 613 74.97 -34.22 61.35
CA ARG A 613 76.27 -33.54 61.43
C ARG A 613 76.58 -33.07 62.85
N ASN A 614 75.60 -32.45 63.52
CA ASN A 614 75.76 -32.02 64.92
C ASN A 614 76.00 -33.21 65.87
N LYS A 615 75.30 -34.34 65.65
CA LYS A 615 75.49 -35.57 66.43
C LYS A 615 76.88 -36.17 66.20
N ILE A 616 77.34 -36.24 64.95
CA ILE A 616 78.70 -36.68 64.58
C ILE A 616 79.72 -35.78 65.28
N LEU A 617 79.58 -34.46 65.18
CA LEU A 617 80.49 -33.52 65.83
C LEU A 617 80.56 -33.72 67.35
N ASN A 618 79.42 -33.96 68.02
CA ASN A 618 79.40 -34.26 69.45
C ASN A 618 80.09 -35.59 69.79
N MET A 619 79.82 -36.65 69.03
CA MET A 619 80.50 -37.93 69.20
C MET A 619 82.01 -37.81 68.95
N SER A 620 82.43 -37.07 67.92
CA SER A 620 83.85 -36.77 67.66
C SER A 620 84.50 -36.00 68.82
N LYS A 621 83.80 -35.04 69.43
CA LYS A 621 84.27 -34.35 70.65
C LYS A 621 84.44 -35.33 71.80
N GLN A 622 83.49 -36.23 72.02
CA GLN A 622 83.58 -37.27 73.06
C GLN A 622 84.74 -38.25 72.78
N LEU A 623 84.91 -38.69 71.53
CA LEU A 623 86.04 -39.52 71.10
C LEU A 623 87.37 -38.83 71.38
N ALA A 624 87.52 -37.54 71.03
CA ALA A 624 88.74 -36.79 71.30
C ALA A 624 89.06 -36.65 72.80
N VAL A 625 88.03 -36.56 73.66
CA VAL A 625 88.20 -36.57 75.13
C VAL A 625 88.66 -37.94 75.62
N LEU A 626 88.05 -39.02 75.12
CA LEU A 626 88.42 -40.39 75.45
C LEU A 626 89.83 -40.73 74.97
N GLU A 627 90.17 -40.38 73.72
CA GLU A 627 91.52 -40.51 73.17
C GLU A 627 92.54 -39.78 74.03
N ARG A 628 92.26 -38.54 74.45
CA ARG A 628 93.15 -37.79 75.35
C ARG A 628 93.29 -38.47 76.72
N ALA A 629 92.22 -39.01 77.28
CA ALA A 629 92.28 -39.77 78.53
C ALA A 629 93.08 -41.08 78.39
N LEU A 630 92.96 -41.76 77.24
CA LEU A 630 93.69 -42.97 76.91
C LEU A 630 95.18 -42.67 76.70
N GLN A 631 95.51 -41.58 76.00
CA GLN A 631 96.87 -41.06 75.84
C GLN A 631 97.49 -40.69 77.21
N ASN A 632 96.70 -40.06 78.10
CA ASN A 632 97.13 -39.77 79.46
C ASN A 632 97.42 -41.06 80.24
N MET A 633 96.57 -42.08 80.16
CA MET A 633 96.83 -43.39 80.79
C MET A 633 98.06 -44.10 80.20
N GLN A 634 98.28 -43.99 78.88
CA GLN A 634 99.50 -44.49 78.23
C GLN A 634 100.74 -43.71 78.66
N SER A 635 100.64 -42.39 78.90
CA SER A 635 101.76 -41.58 79.38
C SER A 635 102.20 -41.96 80.81
N PHE A 636 101.29 -42.51 81.63
CA PHE A 636 101.64 -43.11 82.94
C PHE A 636 102.29 -44.49 82.82
N GLN A 637 102.20 -45.18 81.67
CA GLN A 637 102.87 -46.45 81.42
C GLN A 637 104.28 -46.31 80.82
N PHE A 638 104.76 -45.08 80.57
CA PHE A 638 106.10 -44.83 80.01
C PHE A 638 107.14 -44.33 81.03
N ALA A 639 106.85 -44.36 82.32
CA ALA A 639 107.78 -43.99 83.38
C ALA A 639 108.34 -45.21 84.15
N GLU A 640 108.81 -46.26 83.47
CA GLU A 640 109.90 -47.13 83.96
C GLU A 640 110.42 -48.12 82.88
N VAL A 641 111.70 -47.90 82.52
CA VAL A 641 112.75 -48.84 82.02
C VAL A 641 112.62 -49.50 80.61
N PRO A 642 113.71 -49.47 79.79
CA PRO A 642 113.68 -49.86 78.38
C PRO A 642 114.22 -51.28 78.10
N GLY A 643 113.77 -51.84 76.97
CA GLY A 643 114.43 -52.92 76.24
C GLY A 643 113.77 -54.28 76.39
N THR A 644 113.13 -54.79 75.33
CA THR A 644 113.61 -55.86 74.42
C THR A 644 112.44 -56.32 73.54
N GLU A 645 112.75 -56.52 72.26
CA GLU A 645 111.99 -57.14 71.17
C GLU A 645 110.62 -57.80 71.45
N ARG A 646 109.61 -57.45 70.62
CA ARG A 646 108.66 -58.46 70.11
C ARG A 646 108.21 -58.19 68.68
N LYS A 647 108.61 -59.14 67.83
CA LYS A 647 108.19 -59.35 66.44
C LYS A 647 106.67 -59.60 66.33
N LYS A 648 106.11 -59.10 65.24
CA LYS A 648 105.02 -59.67 64.40
C LYS A 648 103.81 -60.33 65.11
N THR A 649 102.66 -59.67 64.99
CA THR A 649 101.40 -60.23 64.48
C THR A 649 100.68 -59.09 63.73
N SER A 650 100.65 -59.11 62.40
CA SER A 650 99.65 -59.79 61.56
C SER A 650 98.28 -59.10 61.56
N ASN A 651 98.03 -58.37 60.46
CA ASN A 651 96.75 -58.26 59.75
C ASN A 651 95.47 -58.02 60.56
N LEU A 652 95.08 -56.74 60.71
CA LEU A 652 93.67 -56.31 60.77
C LEU A 652 93.46 -54.81 60.49
N MET A 653 94.28 -54.21 59.61
CA MET A 653 93.98 -52.89 59.04
C MET A 653 94.19 -52.93 57.53
N GLN A 654 93.29 -53.64 56.83
CA GLN A 654 93.15 -53.51 55.38
C GLN A 654 91.70 -53.69 54.93
N VAL A 655 90.75 -53.04 55.62
CA VAL A 655 89.43 -52.73 55.05
C VAL A 655 89.00 -51.37 55.60
N PHE A 656 89.48 -50.29 54.97
CA PHE A 656 88.75 -49.03 54.79
C PHE A 656 89.48 -48.27 53.68
N LYS A 657 89.38 -48.79 52.45
CA LYS A 657 89.57 -47.94 51.28
C LYS A 657 88.34 -47.05 51.20
N SER A 658 88.58 -45.75 51.34
CA SER A 658 87.67 -44.68 50.97
C SER A 658 87.07 -44.96 49.58
N LEU A 659 85.75 -45.18 49.55
CA LEU A 659 84.96 -45.23 48.35
C LEU A 659 84.90 -43.79 47.78
N PRO A 660 85.14 -43.57 46.47
CA PRO A 660 84.90 -42.26 45.89
C PRO A 660 83.39 -42.03 45.90
N VAL A 661 82.96 -40.98 46.61
CA VAL A 661 81.62 -40.42 46.48
C VAL A 661 81.48 -39.98 45.03
N GLN A 662 80.69 -40.70 44.24
CA GLN A 662 80.15 -40.17 43.00
C GLN A 662 79.18 -39.05 43.38
N THR A 663 79.65 -37.81 43.33
CA THR A 663 78.79 -36.65 43.13
C THR A 663 78.19 -36.79 41.74
N SER A 664 76.93 -37.25 41.68
CA SER A 664 76.10 -37.05 40.48
C SER A 664 75.88 -35.55 40.32
N SER A 665 76.71 -34.94 39.49
CA SER A 665 76.49 -33.60 38.95
C SER A 665 75.45 -33.74 37.85
N VAL A 666 74.19 -33.46 38.17
CA VAL A 666 73.18 -33.13 37.15
C VAL A 666 73.44 -31.68 36.78
N MET A 667 74.17 -31.48 35.68
CA MET A 667 74.22 -30.19 34.99
C MET A 667 72.84 -29.88 34.41
N MET A 668 72.37 -28.67 34.67
CA MET A 668 71.39 -27.98 33.83
C MET A 668 71.94 -27.87 32.40
N PRO A 669 71.15 -28.10 31.34
CA PRO A 669 71.48 -27.58 30.03
C PRO A 669 70.87 -26.17 29.89
N GLU A 670 71.74 -25.18 29.72
CA GLU A 670 71.39 -23.89 29.14
C GLU A 670 71.66 -23.91 27.62
N PRO A 671 71.07 -22.98 26.86
CA PRO A 671 70.70 -23.16 25.46
C PRO A 671 71.84 -22.77 24.53
N SER A 672 71.97 -23.45 23.39
CA SER A 672 72.74 -22.92 22.27
C SER A 672 72.14 -23.35 20.93
N GLU A 673 71.64 -22.33 20.23
CA GLU A 673 71.96 -22.02 18.85
C GLU A 673 71.48 -22.98 17.76
N ILE A 674 70.40 -22.51 17.12
CA ILE A 674 69.92 -22.84 15.80
C ILE A 674 70.97 -22.42 14.77
N GLN A 675 71.46 -23.35 13.95
CA GLN A 675 71.84 -23.07 12.55
C GLN A 675 71.95 -24.37 11.74
N ASP A 676 71.27 -24.35 10.58
CA ASP A 676 71.41 -25.23 9.40
C ASP A 676 70.77 -26.63 9.40
N LEU A 677 69.60 -26.75 8.76
CA LEU A 677 69.56 -27.26 7.38
C LEU A 677 68.23 -26.94 6.69
N LEU A 678 68.34 -26.16 5.61
CA LEU A 678 67.31 -25.95 4.59
C LEU A 678 67.22 -27.17 3.65
N ASP A 679 66.05 -27.24 3.01
CA ASP A 679 65.79 -27.71 1.65
C ASP A 679 65.25 -29.13 1.37
N ASN A 680 63.97 -29.08 0.97
CA ASN A 680 63.42 -29.61 -0.27
C ASN A 680 63.08 -31.11 -0.35
N THR A 681 61.78 -31.38 -0.45
CA THR A 681 61.25 -31.91 -1.72
C THR A 681 59.77 -31.62 -1.93
N GLN A 682 59.51 -30.92 -3.03
CA GLN A 682 58.23 -30.62 -3.65
C GLN A 682 57.97 -31.64 -4.77
N SER A 683 56.77 -32.24 -4.86
CA SER A 683 56.18 -32.75 -6.12
C SER A 683 54.71 -33.17 -5.86
N LYS A 684 53.72 -32.33 -6.19
CA LYS A 684 52.88 -32.30 -7.41
C LYS A 684 51.70 -33.30 -7.47
N GLN A 685 50.50 -32.71 -7.48
CA GLN A 685 49.29 -32.95 -8.32
C GLN A 685 48.86 -34.40 -8.64
N THR A 686 47.58 -34.73 -8.45
CA THR A 686 46.51 -34.78 -9.50
C THR A 686 45.15 -35.15 -8.86
N ALA A 687 44.08 -34.83 -9.57
CA ALA A 687 42.68 -34.73 -9.15
C ALA A 687 41.85 -36.03 -9.26
N VAL A 688 40.55 -35.89 -8.91
CA VAL A 688 39.35 -36.63 -9.40
C VAL A 688 38.89 -37.88 -8.62
N THR A 689 37.70 -37.72 -7.99
CA THR A 689 36.61 -38.66 -7.62
C THR A 689 36.89 -40.14 -7.32
N TYR A 690 36.32 -40.65 -6.21
CA TYR A 690 35.27 -41.71 -6.15
C TYR A 690 35.05 -42.14 -4.67
N TYR A 691 33.84 -41.92 -4.13
CA TYR A 691 33.16 -42.81 -3.15
C TYR A 691 32.59 -44.03 -3.95
N PRO A 692 32.04 -45.15 -3.40
CA PRO A 692 31.61 -45.43 -2.02
C PRO A 692 31.83 -46.89 -1.53
N HIS A 693 31.45 -47.20 -0.28
CA HIS A 693 30.61 -48.35 0.14
C HIS A 693 30.56 -48.36 1.70
N CYS A 694 29.46 -47.95 2.35
CA CYS A 694 28.18 -48.65 2.62
C CYS A 694 28.31 -49.91 3.49
N PHE A 695 27.63 -49.93 4.66
CA PHE A 695 26.43 -50.75 4.96
C PHE A 695 25.79 -50.22 6.28
N ILE A 696 24.62 -49.55 6.24
CA ILE A 696 23.21 -50.02 6.28
C ILE A 696 22.67 -50.26 7.71
N SER A 697 21.66 -49.43 8.08
CA SER A 697 20.32 -49.74 8.62
C SER A 697 19.89 -48.99 9.90
N GLY A 698 18.83 -48.18 9.78
CA GLY A 698 17.85 -47.92 10.85
C GLY A 698 16.68 -48.93 10.77
N PRO A 699 15.47 -48.68 11.33
CA PRO A 699 15.04 -47.68 12.32
C PRO A 699 14.12 -48.26 13.46
N LEU A 700 13.65 -47.35 14.33
CA LEU A 700 12.39 -47.36 15.13
C LEU A 700 12.28 -48.03 16.53
N SER A 701 12.04 -47.14 17.52
CA SER A 701 10.96 -47.16 18.55
C SER A 701 11.24 -47.53 20.02
N ARG A 702 10.92 -46.54 20.89
CA ARG A 702 10.50 -46.56 22.32
C ARG A 702 11.58 -46.95 23.36
N SER A 703 11.72 -46.32 24.54
CA SER A 703 10.83 -45.49 25.38
C SER A 703 11.59 -44.89 26.60
N ALA A 704 10.99 -43.85 27.22
CA ALA A 704 11.10 -43.38 28.62
C ALA A 704 12.38 -42.61 29.03
N GLU A 705 12.30 -41.29 29.30
CA GLU A 705 11.76 -40.59 30.50
C GLU A 705 12.69 -40.62 31.73
N MET A 706 12.96 -39.43 32.27
CA MET A 706 13.45 -39.02 33.61
C MET A 706 14.23 -37.68 33.42
N ALA A 707 13.56 -36.53 33.32
CA ALA A 707 13.05 -35.67 34.41
C ALA A 707 14.15 -35.06 35.30
N TYR A 708 14.28 -33.72 35.27
CA TYR A 708 14.30 -32.82 36.43
C TYR A 708 14.16 -31.35 35.96
N LEU A 709 12.91 -30.87 35.96
CA LEU A 709 12.56 -29.47 36.23
C LEU A 709 11.90 -29.47 37.60
N ASN A 710 12.27 -28.53 38.47
CA ASN A 710 11.46 -28.20 39.65
C ASN A 710 11.27 -26.68 39.71
N LEU A 711 10.02 -26.30 39.42
CA LEU A 711 9.33 -25.12 39.92
C LEU A 711 8.89 -25.41 41.36
N THR A 712 8.92 -24.41 42.24
CA THR A 712 8.19 -24.41 43.50
C THR A 712 6.93 -23.53 43.40
N SER A 713 5.88 -23.98 44.06
CA SER A 713 4.46 -23.62 43.85
C SER A 713 3.76 -23.06 45.10
N ALA A 714 2.94 -22.01 44.89
CA ALA A 714 1.58 -21.72 45.43
C ALA A 714 1.37 -21.52 46.96
N PRO A 715 0.16 -21.09 47.47
CA PRO A 715 -1.11 -20.68 46.83
C PRO A 715 -1.81 -19.41 47.40
N GLY A 716 -2.85 -18.87 46.72
CA GLY A 716 -3.71 -17.80 47.27
C GLY A 716 -4.88 -17.28 46.42
N ARG A 717 -5.90 -18.13 46.21
CA ARG A 717 -7.35 -17.91 46.00
C ARG A 717 -7.92 -16.46 45.93
N SER A 718 -8.70 -16.13 44.89
CA SER A 718 -10.17 -15.88 44.93
C SER A 718 -10.66 -14.97 43.79
N ASP A 719 -11.57 -15.50 42.97
CA ASP A 719 -12.47 -14.72 42.10
C ASP A 719 -13.52 -13.97 42.92
N HIS A 720 -13.94 -12.78 42.47
CA HIS A 720 -15.32 -12.30 42.58
C HIS A 720 -15.60 -11.20 41.53
N LEU A 721 -16.55 -11.51 40.64
CA LEU A 721 -17.30 -10.58 39.78
C LEU A 721 -18.25 -9.70 40.60
N THR A 722 -18.38 -8.42 40.26
CA THR A 722 -19.64 -7.62 40.42
C THR A 722 -19.59 -6.32 39.57
N PRO A 723 -20.75 -5.77 39.13
CA PRO A 723 -20.90 -4.83 38.01
C PRO A 723 -21.05 -3.36 38.46
N PRO A 724 -21.06 -2.37 37.54
CA PRO A 724 -21.44 -1.00 37.92
C PRO A 724 -22.96 -0.81 37.83
N ALA A 725 -23.55 -0.46 38.97
CA ALA A 725 -24.93 -0.01 39.08
C ALA A 725 -25.03 1.51 38.79
N ALA A 726 -26.16 1.88 38.21
CA ALA A 726 -26.60 3.23 37.95
C ALA A 726 -26.69 4.09 39.22
N LEU A 727 -26.40 5.39 39.06
CA LEU A 727 -26.89 6.43 39.95
C LEU A 727 -27.67 7.44 39.12
N SER A 728 -28.97 7.50 39.42
CA SER A 728 -29.87 8.59 39.06
C SER A 728 -29.72 9.77 40.04
N SER A 729 -30.20 10.93 39.57
CA SER A 729 -30.62 12.15 40.28
C SER A 729 -29.60 13.26 40.51
N SER A 730 -29.53 14.21 39.56
CA SER A 730 -30.20 15.53 39.65
C SER A 730 -30.24 16.20 38.30
#